data_AF-A0A3E0NZ99-F1
#
_entry.id   AF-A0A3E0NZ99-F1
#
_cell.length_a   1.000
_cell.length_b   1.000
_cell.length_c   1.000
_cell.angle_alpha   90.00
_cell.angle_beta   90.00
_cell.angle_gamma   90.00
#
_symmetry.space_group_name_H-M   'P 1'
#
loop_
_entity.id
_entity.type
_entity.pdbx_description
1 polymer ?
#
loop_
_entity_poly.entity_id
_entity_poly.type
_entity_poly.pdbx_seq_one_letter_code
_entity_poly.pdbx_strand_id
1 'polypeptide(L)'
;MGNTVTRANERRLAVETLERREVLSGVVTIGDSWAWLVAAGAPGSAPEAPSGFSNSLGTVMATFQPGVPVYNESFGGGTAAQMVDELYTPGGIIDRVNAHPDADVVWLSAGGNDLLLGLLGGGFYVNNPNNAAVFAAVQDNVQTIVDAILAERADLQVVIMGYDYLNIWDQVTGGTGDTLRSNLGVIKSGNTVLDAVQNEQVNAGFKAAEAGKSAIADSSRRVAHVDNFGLNNTYGGYSGYFGNFPAGTFYPPELYPALPTPPNRMNPGDAIHLNDLGYTTLALHAEQDFLLSAFSAADLALSTSTLAFGDVRIGTSDSQSTTASNAGANFTKVQDLEFAVATAPFGGGGQTPSPLFLDPTLGSDTATVGYTFAPTTHGPQTQSIAVSSDSGSSTVDLSGNGVGPEFSGPVDLPFDPLVSGETGTAELALANATGDGDLGSLTDLSLLSYSITGLDAARFSLVGFAPLAIAAGDTAELRFVFNANGAAPGEYTATFEITTDQGAGFGIAGESFQIALTAEVSPAITSVVGRHVFYNQSSFDGGTPGVDAQDDAAIAPDKVAYLPGTGPATFDNITSYSRGINGVMVDVSQPAGSLTADDFSFRVSSQLAANNTPSQWEVAENPTTVSVRPGAGVSGSDRVEIVWAPGAIANRWLQVIVEGNDDAGGFNTNTGLPASDIFFFGNRIGDTGTGTPGLAITSALDEIAARANVGFGAAITNPFDFDRSGLVNAVDGIIARNNVGALVKVDVGTPAAPVESSEPELAAAIAIPDPATPREPRRSFSAFDANSQSLPAEPQRLRHGQDRGILQDEALLSVLTDDDEQEAELVGALECLLDDWF
;
A
#
# COMPACT_ATOMS: atom_id res chain seq x y z
N MET A 1 67.33 -29.86 23.98
CA MET A 1 66.07 -30.10 24.72
C MET A 1 65.09 -28.95 24.60
N GLY A 2 65.52 -27.68 24.49
CA GLY A 2 64.62 -26.53 24.24
C GLY A 2 63.98 -26.53 22.83
N ASN A 3 64.76 -26.71 21.75
CA ASN A 3 64.24 -26.70 20.37
C ASN A 3 63.27 -27.83 20.00
N THR A 4 63.27 -28.94 20.75
CA THR A 4 62.48 -30.13 20.41
C THR A 4 61.05 -30.04 20.95
N VAL A 5 60.83 -29.23 21.99
CA VAL A 5 59.51 -29.01 22.60
C VAL A 5 58.74 -27.90 21.87
N THR A 6 59.43 -26.87 21.36
CA THR A 6 58.83 -25.82 20.52
C THR A 6 58.34 -26.38 19.18
N ARG A 7 59.18 -27.15 18.46
CA ARG A 7 58.78 -27.83 17.21
C ARG A 7 57.65 -28.84 17.39
N ALA A 8 57.54 -29.47 18.55
CA ALA A 8 56.45 -30.40 18.85
C ALA A 8 55.13 -29.68 19.13
N ASN A 9 55.18 -28.48 19.70
CA ASN A 9 54.01 -27.63 19.91
C ASN A 9 53.58 -26.94 18.60
N GLU A 10 54.52 -26.48 17.76
CA GLU A 10 54.26 -25.97 16.40
C GLU A 10 53.64 -27.06 15.51
N ARG A 11 54.18 -28.30 15.55
CA ARG A 11 53.56 -29.45 14.88
C ARG A 11 52.16 -29.75 15.39
N ARG A 12 51.91 -29.59 16.69
CA ARG A 12 50.60 -29.85 17.28
C ARG A 12 49.58 -28.76 16.90
N LEU A 13 50.01 -27.50 16.82
CA LEU A 13 49.19 -26.40 16.33
C LEU A 13 48.85 -26.59 14.85
N ALA A 14 49.82 -26.95 14.00
CA ALA A 14 49.60 -27.27 12.59
C ALA A 14 48.62 -28.44 12.38
N VAL A 15 48.67 -29.46 13.25
CA VAL A 15 47.74 -30.60 13.23
C VAL A 15 46.34 -30.22 13.75
N GLU A 16 46.22 -29.39 14.80
CA GLU A 16 44.93 -28.90 15.30
C GLU A 16 44.26 -27.91 14.31
N THR A 17 45.02 -27.22 13.45
CA THR A 17 44.48 -26.36 12.37
C THR A 17 44.09 -27.14 11.11
N LEU A 18 44.70 -28.29 10.85
CA LEU A 18 44.30 -29.22 9.78
C LEU A 18 42.90 -29.83 10.04
N GLU A 19 42.46 -29.95 11.29
CA GLU A 19 41.15 -30.54 11.67
C GLU A 19 39.94 -29.63 11.40
N ARG A 20 40.12 -28.35 11.04
CA ARG A 20 39.03 -27.40 10.70
C ARG A 20 38.89 -27.08 9.21
N ARG A 21 39.65 -27.75 8.34
CA ARG A 21 39.63 -27.48 6.89
C ARG A 21 38.43 -28.12 6.21
N GLU A 22 37.91 -27.45 5.19
CA GLU A 22 37.16 -28.15 4.16
C GLU A 22 38.14 -29.06 3.41
N VAL A 23 37.74 -30.31 3.21
CA VAL A 23 38.63 -31.29 2.58
C VAL A 23 38.50 -31.13 1.09
N LEU A 24 39.59 -30.71 0.42
CA LEU A 24 39.75 -30.81 -1.02
C LEU A 24 39.29 -32.20 -1.50
N SER A 25 38.34 -32.31 -2.41
CA SER A 25 37.74 -33.60 -2.76
C SER A 25 38.52 -34.37 -3.82
N GLY A 26 39.26 -33.67 -4.69
CA GLY A 26 40.12 -34.29 -5.71
C GLY A 26 40.82 -33.29 -6.61
N VAL A 27 41.94 -33.72 -7.20
CA VAL A 27 42.71 -32.95 -8.18
C VAL A 27 42.84 -33.74 -9.48
N VAL A 28 42.48 -33.12 -10.60
CA VAL A 28 42.73 -33.70 -11.94
C VAL A 28 43.85 -32.95 -12.64
N THR A 29 44.89 -33.66 -13.09
CA THR A 29 45.95 -33.03 -13.90
C THR A 29 45.60 -33.12 -15.37
N ILE A 30 45.66 -31.99 -16.06
CA ILE A 30 45.46 -31.88 -17.51
C ILE A 30 46.67 -31.17 -18.10
N GLY A 31 47.20 -31.67 -19.21
CA GLY A 31 48.22 -30.95 -19.96
C GLY A 31 49.35 -31.79 -20.50
N ASP A 32 50.50 -31.13 -20.65
CA ASP A 32 51.70 -31.67 -21.27
C ASP A 32 52.50 -32.60 -20.35
N SER A 33 53.77 -32.83 -20.69
CA SER A 33 54.66 -33.71 -19.94
C SER A 33 54.87 -33.28 -18.49
N TRP A 34 54.78 -31.99 -18.15
CA TRP A 34 54.97 -31.54 -16.77
C TRP A 34 53.77 -31.88 -15.89
N ALA A 35 52.54 -31.69 -16.39
CA ALA A 35 51.32 -32.13 -15.68
C ALA A 35 51.26 -33.66 -15.59
N TRP A 36 51.69 -34.38 -16.62
CA TRP A 36 51.78 -35.84 -16.55
C TRP A 36 52.78 -36.29 -15.50
N LEU A 37 54.02 -35.79 -15.53
CA LEU A 37 55.11 -36.33 -14.70
C LEU A 37 54.97 -35.98 -13.22
N VAL A 38 54.36 -34.84 -12.87
CA VAL A 38 54.07 -34.53 -11.46
C VAL A 38 53.08 -35.54 -10.85
N ALA A 39 52.17 -36.10 -11.68
CA ALA A 39 51.15 -37.07 -11.28
C ALA A 39 51.41 -38.53 -11.72
N ALA A 40 52.49 -38.84 -12.46
CA ALA A 40 52.90 -40.22 -12.77
C ALA A 40 54.24 -40.62 -12.14
N GLY A 41 55.02 -39.64 -11.66
CA GLY A 41 56.42 -39.81 -11.27
C GLY A 41 57.38 -39.55 -12.43
N ALA A 42 58.57 -39.02 -12.13
CA ALA A 42 59.60 -38.75 -13.12
C ALA A 42 60.20 -40.06 -13.68
N PRO A 43 60.78 -40.07 -14.88
CA PRO A 43 61.35 -41.29 -15.47
C PRO A 43 62.42 -41.92 -14.56
N GLY A 44 62.24 -43.21 -14.21
CA GLY A 44 63.13 -43.94 -13.29
C GLY A 44 62.58 -44.11 -11.86
N SER A 45 61.43 -43.50 -11.57
CA SER A 45 60.58 -43.86 -10.42
C SER A 45 60.05 -45.30 -10.58
N ALA A 46 59.82 -46.00 -9.46
CA ALA A 46 59.43 -47.41 -9.51
C ALA A 46 58.07 -47.59 -10.23
N PRO A 47 57.95 -48.50 -11.21
CA PRO A 47 56.69 -48.72 -11.89
C PRO A 47 55.72 -49.46 -10.96
N GLU A 48 54.52 -48.88 -10.81
CA GLU A 48 53.34 -49.47 -10.20
C GLU A 48 53.52 -50.03 -8.77
N ALA A 49 53.26 -49.19 -7.76
CA ALA A 49 52.81 -49.71 -6.47
C ALA A 49 51.29 -49.92 -6.51
N PRO A 50 50.76 -51.14 -6.31
CA PRO A 50 49.33 -51.37 -6.18
C PRO A 50 48.87 -50.91 -4.79
N SER A 51 48.70 -49.60 -4.60
CA SER A 51 47.87 -48.92 -3.57
C SER A 51 48.23 -47.43 -3.50
N GLY A 52 47.45 -46.59 -4.18
CA GLY A 52 47.11 -45.25 -3.70
C GLY A 52 48.09 -44.09 -3.92
N PHE A 53 49.40 -44.23 -3.77
CA PHE A 53 50.31 -43.07 -3.84
C PHE A 53 51.72 -43.42 -4.35
N SER A 54 52.13 -42.89 -5.52
CA SER A 54 53.51 -43.01 -6.03
C SER A 54 53.91 -41.96 -7.09
N ASN A 55 53.56 -40.68 -6.90
CA ASN A 55 53.97 -39.54 -7.75
C ASN A 55 54.18 -38.26 -6.88
N SER A 56 54.78 -37.19 -7.42
CA SER A 56 55.16 -36.00 -6.63
C SER A 56 53.94 -35.28 -6.04
N LEU A 57 52.92 -34.98 -6.86
CA LEU A 57 51.70 -34.28 -6.42
C LEU A 57 50.92 -35.12 -5.40
N GLY A 58 50.72 -36.39 -5.66
CA GLY A 58 50.05 -37.33 -4.75
C GLY A 58 50.79 -37.54 -3.44
N THR A 59 52.13 -37.40 -3.41
CA THR A 59 52.89 -37.42 -2.14
C THR A 59 52.62 -36.16 -1.32
N VAL A 60 52.57 -34.99 -1.96
CA VAL A 60 52.20 -33.72 -1.30
C VAL A 60 50.76 -33.80 -0.81
N MET A 61 49.81 -34.22 -1.64
CA MET A 61 48.41 -34.41 -1.24
C MET A 61 48.31 -35.39 -0.07
N ALA A 62 48.95 -36.56 -0.12
CA ALA A 62 48.92 -37.50 1.01
C ALA A 62 49.48 -36.93 2.32
N THR A 63 50.34 -35.92 2.24
CA THR A 63 50.98 -35.29 3.40
C THR A 63 50.10 -34.18 3.99
N PHE A 64 49.56 -33.29 3.15
CA PHE A 64 48.83 -32.10 3.61
C PHE A 64 47.31 -32.20 3.49
N GLN A 65 46.83 -33.09 2.62
CA GLN A 65 45.42 -33.36 2.33
C GLN A 65 45.16 -34.89 2.28
N PRO A 66 45.29 -35.61 3.41
CA PRO A 66 45.24 -37.07 3.39
C PRO A 66 43.90 -37.62 2.88
N GLY A 67 43.96 -38.50 1.88
CA GLY A 67 42.76 -39.13 1.29
C GLY A 67 42.28 -38.48 -0.01
N VAL A 68 42.87 -37.35 -0.39
CA VAL A 68 42.55 -36.67 -1.65
C VAL A 68 43.15 -37.43 -2.84
N PRO A 69 42.32 -37.84 -3.82
CA PRO A 69 42.79 -38.49 -5.03
C PRO A 69 43.42 -37.50 -6.01
N VAL A 70 44.48 -37.95 -6.70
CA VAL A 70 45.10 -37.25 -7.82
C VAL A 70 44.87 -38.05 -9.10
N TYR A 71 44.09 -37.50 -10.01
CA TYR A 71 43.70 -38.11 -11.28
C TYR A 71 44.61 -37.62 -12.40
N ASN A 72 45.43 -38.52 -12.95
CA ASN A 72 46.31 -38.16 -14.06
C ASN A 72 45.63 -38.35 -15.41
N GLU A 73 45.08 -37.26 -15.95
CA GLU A 73 44.39 -37.21 -17.24
C GLU A 73 45.22 -36.46 -18.31
N SER A 74 46.50 -36.26 -18.05
CA SER A 74 47.42 -35.55 -18.94
C SER A 74 47.79 -36.38 -20.18
N PHE A 75 48.38 -35.74 -21.19
CA PHE A 75 48.72 -36.36 -22.48
C PHE A 75 50.22 -36.63 -22.65
N GLY A 76 51.06 -36.12 -21.73
CA GLY A 76 52.48 -36.47 -21.63
C GLY A 76 53.36 -35.76 -22.67
N GLY A 77 52.73 -34.92 -23.50
CA GLY A 77 53.31 -34.09 -24.55
C GLY A 77 52.20 -33.34 -25.31
N GLY A 78 52.57 -32.49 -26.25
CA GLY A 78 51.64 -31.71 -27.09
C GLY A 78 51.64 -30.22 -26.78
N THR A 79 51.29 -29.42 -27.78
CA THR A 79 51.19 -27.96 -27.70
C THR A 79 49.84 -27.51 -27.13
N ALA A 80 49.75 -26.29 -26.61
CA ALA A 80 48.47 -25.71 -26.20
C ALA A 80 47.49 -25.66 -27.38
N ALA A 81 47.97 -25.41 -28.60
CA ALA A 81 47.14 -25.47 -29.81
C ALA A 81 46.55 -26.88 -30.05
N GLN A 82 47.34 -27.94 -29.84
CA GLN A 82 46.85 -29.32 -29.97
C GLN A 82 45.84 -29.67 -28.87
N MET A 83 46.05 -29.16 -27.65
CA MET A 83 45.09 -29.31 -26.57
C MET A 83 43.74 -28.64 -26.90
N VAL A 84 43.76 -27.45 -27.53
CA VAL A 84 42.54 -26.79 -28.03
C VAL A 84 41.81 -27.68 -29.05
N ASP A 85 42.54 -28.29 -29.99
CA ASP A 85 41.95 -29.20 -30.99
C ASP A 85 41.31 -30.45 -30.34
N GLU A 86 41.79 -30.86 -29.16
CA GLU A 86 41.32 -32.05 -28.45
C GLU A 86 40.21 -31.78 -27.42
N LEU A 87 39.85 -30.51 -27.13
CA LEU A 87 38.93 -30.13 -26.03
C LEU A 87 37.64 -30.97 -25.99
N TYR A 88 36.91 -30.99 -27.11
CA TYR A 88 35.58 -31.62 -27.23
C TYR A 88 35.59 -32.87 -28.10
N THR A 89 36.76 -33.43 -28.39
CA THR A 89 36.83 -34.72 -29.08
C THR A 89 36.40 -35.85 -28.14
N PRO A 90 35.86 -36.99 -28.62
CA PRO A 90 35.53 -38.12 -27.75
C PRO A 90 36.78 -38.64 -27.01
N GLY A 91 36.75 -38.63 -25.68
CA GLY A 91 37.90 -38.92 -24.82
C GLY A 91 38.93 -37.78 -24.69
N GLY A 92 38.54 -36.59 -25.15
CA GLY A 92 39.28 -35.34 -25.07
C GLY A 92 39.28 -34.72 -23.68
N ILE A 93 39.77 -33.48 -23.55
CA ILE A 93 40.01 -32.83 -22.25
C ILE A 93 38.73 -32.73 -21.43
N ILE A 94 37.62 -32.30 -22.03
CA ILE A 94 36.37 -32.10 -21.31
C ILE A 94 35.78 -33.43 -20.82
N ASP A 95 35.81 -34.48 -21.65
CA ASP A 95 35.38 -35.83 -21.24
C ASP A 95 36.20 -36.36 -20.07
N ARG A 96 37.51 -36.07 -20.03
CA ARG A 96 38.41 -36.48 -18.94
C ARG A 96 38.17 -35.71 -17.65
N VAL A 97 37.95 -34.40 -17.72
CA VAL A 97 37.57 -33.60 -16.53
C VAL A 97 36.23 -34.08 -15.97
N ASN A 98 35.24 -34.33 -16.84
CA ASN A 98 33.93 -34.81 -16.43
C ASN A 98 33.92 -36.26 -15.91
N ALA A 99 34.96 -37.05 -16.19
CA ALA A 99 35.12 -38.38 -15.61
C ALA A 99 35.36 -38.35 -14.09
N HIS A 100 35.75 -37.19 -13.54
CA HIS A 100 36.06 -36.95 -12.13
C HIS A 100 35.14 -35.86 -11.56
N PRO A 101 33.85 -36.16 -11.35
CA PRO A 101 32.88 -35.20 -10.80
C PRO A 101 33.18 -34.77 -9.36
N ASP A 102 34.02 -35.52 -8.66
CA ASP A 102 34.52 -35.26 -7.31
C ASP A 102 35.77 -34.36 -7.28
N ALA A 103 36.38 -34.05 -8.42
CA ALA A 103 37.48 -33.09 -8.45
C ALA A 103 36.98 -31.67 -8.19
N ASP A 104 37.77 -30.90 -7.43
CA ASP A 104 37.56 -29.47 -7.18
C ASP A 104 38.55 -28.59 -7.97
N VAL A 105 39.71 -29.16 -8.32
CA VAL A 105 40.81 -28.45 -8.96
C VAL A 105 41.27 -29.16 -10.23
N VAL A 106 41.49 -28.37 -11.28
CA VAL A 106 42.27 -28.79 -12.44
C VAL A 106 43.68 -28.21 -12.35
N TRP A 107 44.67 -29.09 -12.26
CA TRP A 107 46.09 -28.76 -12.35
C TRP A 107 46.49 -28.73 -13.83
N LEU A 108 46.72 -27.54 -14.37
CA LEU A 108 46.94 -27.32 -15.80
C LEU A 108 48.41 -26.98 -16.12
N SER A 109 49.03 -27.74 -17.03
CA SER A 109 50.33 -27.38 -17.64
C SER A 109 50.23 -27.38 -19.17
N ALA A 110 50.39 -26.23 -19.80
CA ALA A 110 50.28 -26.10 -21.26
C ALA A 110 51.17 -24.99 -21.79
N GLY A 111 51.67 -25.12 -23.02
CA GLY A 111 52.43 -24.05 -23.71
C GLY A 111 53.95 -24.29 -23.78
N GLY A 112 54.52 -25.16 -22.95
CA GLY A 112 55.96 -25.41 -22.93
C GLY A 112 56.47 -26.00 -24.25
N ASN A 113 55.72 -26.94 -24.83
CA ASN A 113 56.04 -27.53 -26.13
C ASN A 113 55.94 -26.51 -27.27
N ASP A 114 54.99 -25.56 -27.22
CA ASP A 114 54.84 -24.47 -28.18
C ASP A 114 56.11 -23.61 -28.24
N LEU A 115 56.70 -23.33 -27.06
CA LEU A 115 57.97 -22.62 -26.97
C LEU A 115 59.13 -23.47 -27.50
N LEU A 116 59.17 -24.75 -27.12
CA LEU A 116 60.24 -25.70 -27.48
C LEU A 116 60.25 -26.10 -28.97
N LEU A 117 59.17 -25.83 -29.74
CA LEU A 117 59.18 -25.94 -31.20
C LEU A 117 60.35 -25.15 -31.81
N GLY A 118 60.74 -24.04 -31.18
CA GLY A 118 61.93 -23.27 -31.50
C GLY A 118 62.04 -22.85 -32.97
N LEU A 119 63.26 -22.65 -33.44
CA LEU A 119 63.54 -22.24 -34.82
C LEU A 119 62.95 -23.20 -35.86
N LEU A 120 62.95 -24.51 -35.57
CA LEU A 120 62.54 -25.54 -36.53
C LEU A 120 61.02 -25.67 -36.67
N GLY A 121 60.25 -25.36 -35.62
CA GLY A 121 58.80 -25.51 -35.58
C GLY A 121 58.01 -24.21 -35.44
N GLY A 122 58.68 -23.05 -35.44
CA GLY A 122 58.03 -21.74 -35.32
C GLY A 122 57.73 -21.32 -33.87
N GLY A 123 58.41 -21.91 -32.90
CA GLY A 123 58.32 -21.55 -31.48
C GLY A 123 59.31 -20.46 -31.05
N PHE A 124 59.60 -20.42 -29.76
CA PHE A 124 60.52 -19.45 -29.18
C PHE A 124 61.99 -19.77 -29.53
N TYR A 125 62.72 -18.77 -30.00
CA TYR A 125 64.19 -18.81 -30.02
C TYR A 125 64.76 -17.40 -29.79
N VAL A 126 66.00 -17.35 -29.31
CA VAL A 126 66.70 -16.09 -29.03
C VAL A 126 66.86 -15.30 -30.34
N ASN A 127 66.51 -14.01 -30.30
CA ASN A 127 66.47 -13.08 -31.45
C ASN A 127 65.36 -13.33 -32.50
N ASN A 128 64.36 -14.19 -32.23
CA ASN A 128 63.19 -14.28 -33.09
C ASN A 128 62.36 -12.98 -33.04
N PRO A 129 62.18 -12.24 -34.16
CA PRO A 129 61.40 -11.00 -34.17
C PRO A 129 59.91 -11.22 -33.88
N ASN A 130 59.41 -12.46 -33.99
CA ASN A 130 58.00 -12.81 -33.81
C ASN A 130 57.68 -13.42 -32.43
N ASN A 131 58.61 -13.41 -31.48
CA ASN A 131 58.39 -14.02 -30.15
C ASN A 131 57.12 -13.51 -29.46
N ALA A 132 56.79 -12.22 -29.58
CA ALA A 132 55.56 -11.66 -29.01
C ALA A 132 54.29 -12.33 -29.56
N ALA A 133 54.25 -12.65 -30.85
CA ALA A 133 53.11 -13.34 -31.47
C ALA A 133 53.03 -14.81 -31.06
N VAL A 134 54.18 -15.47 -30.85
CA VAL A 134 54.24 -16.84 -30.31
C VAL A 134 53.68 -16.85 -28.89
N PHE A 135 54.11 -15.92 -28.03
CA PHE A 135 53.63 -15.85 -26.65
C PHE A 135 52.13 -15.55 -26.57
N ALA A 136 51.64 -14.62 -27.40
CA ALA A 136 50.20 -14.34 -27.49
C ALA A 136 49.40 -15.57 -27.93
N ALA A 137 49.87 -16.31 -28.93
CA ALA A 137 49.20 -17.55 -29.37
C ALA A 137 49.17 -18.62 -28.27
N VAL A 138 50.24 -18.74 -27.47
CA VAL A 138 50.25 -19.62 -26.30
C VAL A 138 49.22 -19.17 -25.27
N GLN A 139 49.20 -17.88 -24.92
CA GLN A 139 48.23 -17.32 -23.99
C GLN A 139 46.79 -17.56 -24.46
N ASP A 140 46.47 -17.24 -25.71
CA ASP A 140 45.12 -17.40 -26.28
C ASP A 140 44.64 -18.86 -26.23
N ASN A 141 45.54 -19.81 -26.54
CA ASN A 141 45.21 -21.23 -26.48
C ASN A 141 45.01 -21.71 -25.04
N VAL A 142 45.87 -21.28 -24.10
CA VAL A 142 45.71 -21.62 -22.68
C VAL A 142 44.42 -21.03 -22.13
N GLN A 143 44.08 -19.78 -22.45
CA GLN A 143 42.80 -19.16 -22.08
C GLN A 143 41.62 -19.96 -22.63
N THR A 144 41.68 -20.38 -23.90
CA THR A 144 40.63 -21.19 -24.53
C THR A 144 40.40 -22.51 -23.78
N ILE A 145 41.47 -23.15 -23.32
CA ILE A 145 41.38 -24.39 -22.53
C ILE A 145 40.74 -24.12 -21.17
N VAL A 146 41.20 -23.09 -20.46
CA VAL A 146 40.66 -22.68 -19.16
C VAL A 146 39.17 -22.36 -19.26
N ASP A 147 38.78 -21.53 -20.22
CA ASP A 147 37.39 -21.13 -20.44
C ASP A 147 36.50 -22.33 -20.73
N ALA A 148 36.97 -23.27 -21.56
CA ALA A 148 36.21 -24.49 -21.87
C ALA A 148 35.98 -25.35 -20.63
N ILE A 149 36.98 -25.49 -19.76
CA ILE A 149 36.87 -26.24 -18.51
C ILE A 149 35.87 -25.56 -17.55
N LEU A 150 36.04 -24.26 -17.31
CA LEU A 150 35.22 -23.51 -16.34
C LEU A 150 33.77 -23.30 -16.82
N ALA A 151 33.53 -23.33 -18.13
CA ALA A 151 32.20 -23.31 -18.72
C ALA A 151 31.45 -24.64 -18.58
N GLU A 152 32.17 -25.76 -18.63
CA GLU A 152 31.59 -27.09 -18.43
C GLU A 152 31.28 -27.36 -16.95
N ARG A 153 32.21 -26.98 -16.07
CA ARG A 153 32.14 -27.24 -14.63
C ARG A 153 32.25 -25.93 -13.87
N ALA A 154 31.12 -25.42 -13.38
CA ALA A 154 31.03 -24.13 -12.67
C ALA A 154 31.60 -24.16 -11.24
N ASP A 155 31.81 -25.36 -10.71
CA ASP A 155 32.30 -25.64 -9.36
C ASP A 155 33.83 -25.75 -9.27
N LEU A 156 34.53 -25.94 -10.41
CA LEU A 156 35.98 -26.13 -10.45
C LEU A 156 36.76 -24.81 -10.33
N GLN A 157 37.96 -24.91 -9.80
CA GLN A 157 39.04 -23.93 -10.00
C GLN A 157 40.16 -24.53 -10.87
N VAL A 158 40.90 -23.68 -11.57
CA VAL A 158 42.05 -24.10 -12.39
C VAL A 158 43.32 -23.48 -11.83
N VAL A 159 44.32 -24.33 -11.57
CA VAL A 159 45.67 -23.88 -11.22
C VAL A 159 46.55 -24.04 -12.45
N ILE A 160 46.93 -22.92 -13.06
CA ILE A 160 47.89 -22.90 -14.15
C ILE A 160 49.29 -22.98 -13.54
N MET A 161 49.94 -24.10 -13.78
CA MET A 161 51.25 -24.39 -13.21
C MET A 161 52.33 -23.87 -14.13
N GLY A 162 53.05 -22.86 -13.65
CA GLY A 162 54.20 -22.29 -14.35
C GLY A 162 55.36 -23.29 -14.43
N TYR A 163 56.20 -23.11 -15.44
CA TYR A 163 57.43 -23.88 -15.57
C TYR A 163 58.54 -23.30 -14.68
N ASP A 164 59.59 -24.10 -14.45
CA ASP A 164 60.89 -23.62 -13.97
C ASP A 164 61.89 -23.56 -15.15
N TYR A 165 63.12 -23.12 -14.91
CA TYR A 165 64.13 -22.97 -15.96
C TYR A 165 64.50 -24.29 -16.63
N LEU A 166 64.85 -24.23 -17.91
CA LEU A 166 65.50 -25.34 -18.61
C LEU A 166 66.93 -25.51 -18.12
N ASN A 167 67.44 -26.74 -18.09
CA ASN A 167 68.88 -26.99 -17.95
C ASN A 167 69.48 -27.57 -19.22
N ILE A 168 69.71 -26.67 -20.17
CA ILE A 168 70.41 -27.01 -21.41
C ILE A 168 71.93 -27.01 -21.24
N TRP A 169 72.51 -26.65 -20.10
CA TRP A 169 73.96 -26.37 -19.99
C TRP A 169 74.79 -27.47 -19.34
N ASP A 170 74.23 -28.16 -18.34
CA ASP A 170 74.94 -29.18 -17.54
C ASP A 170 74.92 -30.59 -18.14
N GLN A 171 74.19 -30.79 -19.23
CA GLN A 171 74.14 -32.07 -19.94
C GLN A 171 75.43 -32.36 -20.71
N VAL A 172 75.76 -33.65 -20.88
CA VAL A 172 76.96 -34.10 -21.61
C VAL A 172 76.83 -33.75 -23.09
N THR A 173 77.87 -33.13 -23.67
CA THR A 173 78.00 -32.79 -25.10
C THR A 173 77.79 -34.03 -25.99
N GLY A 174 77.00 -33.89 -27.06
CA GLY A 174 76.65 -34.97 -28.01
C GLY A 174 75.22 -35.53 -27.88
N GLY A 175 74.33 -34.88 -27.12
CA GLY A 175 72.96 -35.35 -26.81
C GLY A 175 71.84 -34.33 -27.07
N THR A 176 70.66 -34.58 -26.49
CA THR A 176 69.42 -33.77 -26.60
C THR A 176 69.62 -32.28 -26.27
N GLY A 177 70.51 -31.94 -25.34
CA GLY A 177 70.83 -30.55 -24.97
C GLY A 177 71.51 -29.74 -26.08
N ASP A 178 72.31 -30.37 -26.95
CA ASP A 178 72.94 -29.67 -28.08
C ASP A 178 71.92 -29.31 -29.16
N THR A 179 71.02 -30.25 -29.46
CA THR A 179 69.89 -30.04 -30.37
C THR A 179 68.97 -28.94 -29.86
N LEU A 180 68.64 -28.96 -28.56
CA LEU A 180 67.76 -27.97 -27.97
C LEU A 180 68.39 -26.57 -27.95
N ARG A 181 69.67 -26.44 -27.59
CA ARG A 181 70.40 -25.15 -27.70
C ARG A 181 70.33 -24.59 -29.12
N SER A 182 70.65 -25.42 -30.12
CA SER A 182 70.58 -24.98 -31.51
C SER A 182 69.17 -24.58 -31.93
N ASN A 183 68.13 -25.29 -31.47
CA ASN A 183 66.74 -24.96 -31.79
C ASN A 183 66.28 -23.66 -31.11
N LEU A 184 66.80 -23.36 -29.92
CA LEU A 184 66.56 -22.10 -29.19
C LEU A 184 67.46 -20.95 -29.64
N GLY A 185 68.31 -21.15 -30.66
CA GLY A 185 69.17 -20.10 -31.22
C GLY A 185 70.41 -19.76 -30.40
N VAL A 186 70.83 -20.67 -29.51
CA VAL A 186 72.01 -20.49 -28.65
C VAL A 186 73.04 -21.61 -28.86
N ILE A 187 74.29 -21.37 -28.46
CA ILE A 187 75.39 -22.35 -28.59
C ILE A 187 76.21 -22.42 -27.30
N LYS A 188 76.77 -23.61 -27.01
CA LYS A 188 77.73 -23.80 -25.92
C LYS A 188 79.12 -23.40 -26.39
N SER A 189 79.52 -22.15 -26.12
CA SER A 189 80.79 -21.58 -26.60
C SER A 189 82.01 -22.05 -25.80
N GLY A 190 81.79 -22.58 -24.59
CA GLY A 190 82.86 -22.90 -23.64
C GLY A 190 83.30 -21.68 -22.81
N ASN A 191 82.75 -20.49 -23.09
CA ASN A 191 82.94 -19.30 -22.30
C ASN A 191 81.71 -19.10 -21.40
N THR A 192 81.85 -19.45 -20.13
CA THR A 192 80.74 -19.43 -19.16
C THR A 192 80.09 -18.07 -18.98
N VAL A 193 80.81 -16.96 -19.22
CA VAL A 193 80.25 -15.60 -19.14
C VAL A 193 79.34 -15.31 -20.34
N LEU A 194 79.78 -15.65 -21.55
CA LEU A 194 78.96 -15.47 -22.77
C LEU A 194 77.78 -16.44 -22.80
N ASP A 195 77.99 -17.66 -22.33
CA ASP A 195 76.97 -18.69 -22.24
C ASP A 195 75.90 -18.32 -21.18
N ALA A 196 76.27 -17.66 -20.09
CA ALA A 196 75.33 -17.16 -19.08
C ALA A 196 74.40 -16.08 -19.66
N VAL A 197 74.93 -15.15 -20.47
CA VAL A 197 74.12 -14.14 -21.18
C VAL A 197 73.13 -14.80 -22.14
N GLN A 198 73.56 -15.84 -22.86
CA GLN A 198 72.66 -16.62 -23.72
C GLN A 198 71.57 -17.32 -22.90
N ASN A 199 71.90 -17.87 -21.72
CA ASN A 199 70.91 -18.50 -20.86
C ASN A 199 69.91 -17.51 -20.27
N GLU A 200 70.37 -16.33 -19.87
CA GLU A 200 69.51 -15.22 -19.43
C GLU A 200 68.49 -14.85 -20.52
N GLN A 201 68.90 -14.80 -21.79
CA GLN A 201 67.98 -14.53 -22.90
C GLN A 201 66.95 -15.65 -23.12
N VAL A 202 67.35 -16.92 -22.93
CA VAL A 202 66.42 -18.05 -22.97
C VAL A 202 65.42 -17.96 -21.81
N ASN A 203 65.91 -17.81 -20.58
CA ASN A 203 65.10 -17.67 -19.38
C ASN A 203 64.12 -16.49 -19.51
N ALA A 204 64.58 -15.33 -19.98
CA ALA A 204 63.74 -14.16 -20.19
C ALA A 204 62.60 -14.43 -21.20
N GLY A 205 62.84 -15.23 -22.24
CA GLY A 205 61.81 -15.60 -23.20
C GLY A 205 60.74 -16.52 -22.62
N PHE A 206 61.14 -17.54 -21.85
CA PHE A 206 60.20 -18.42 -21.15
C PHE A 206 59.41 -17.66 -20.08
N LYS A 207 60.06 -16.79 -19.29
CA LYS A 207 59.37 -15.88 -18.34
C LYS A 207 58.36 -14.98 -19.04
N ALA A 208 58.71 -14.41 -20.20
CA ALA A 208 57.82 -13.54 -20.95
C ALA A 208 56.58 -14.28 -21.48
N ALA A 209 56.70 -15.56 -21.84
CA ALA A 209 55.56 -16.39 -22.21
C ALA A 209 54.65 -16.70 -21.01
N GLU A 210 55.23 -16.94 -19.83
CA GLU A 210 54.47 -17.20 -18.59
C GLU A 210 53.68 -15.97 -18.11
N ALA A 211 54.14 -14.75 -18.37
CA ALA A 211 53.39 -13.53 -18.03
C ALA A 211 51.98 -13.52 -18.66
N GLY A 212 51.81 -14.11 -19.84
CA GLY A 212 50.49 -14.27 -20.46
C GLY A 212 49.57 -15.20 -19.66
N LYS A 213 50.11 -16.23 -19.02
CA LYS A 213 49.34 -17.16 -18.18
C LYS A 213 48.97 -16.55 -16.83
N SER A 214 49.87 -15.77 -16.22
CA SER A 214 49.56 -14.95 -15.05
C SER A 214 48.39 -14.01 -15.34
N ALA A 215 48.37 -13.37 -16.52
CA ALA A 215 47.28 -12.48 -16.90
C ALA A 215 45.91 -13.19 -17.05
N ILE A 216 45.89 -14.50 -17.33
CA ILE A 216 44.66 -15.31 -17.32
C ILE A 216 44.12 -15.40 -15.89
N ALA A 217 45.00 -15.74 -14.93
CA ALA A 217 44.66 -15.82 -13.51
C ALA A 217 44.16 -14.46 -12.97
N ASP A 218 44.86 -13.37 -13.25
CA ASP A 218 44.50 -12.01 -12.81
C ASP A 218 43.10 -11.55 -13.28
N SER A 219 42.53 -12.23 -14.28
CA SER A 219 41.22 -11.91 -14.87
C SER A 219 40.07 -12.79 -14.35
N SER A 220 40.34 -13.76 -13.48
CA SER A 220 39.36 -14.74 -13.04
C SER A 220 39.50 -15.10 -11.56
N ARG A 221 38.39 -15.10 -10.82
CA ARG A 221 38.35 -15.55 -9.42
C ARG A 221 38.53 -17.06 -9.24
N ARG A 222 38.51 -17.79 -10.35
CA ARG A 222 38.52 -19.26 -10.39
C ARG A 222 39.83 -19.81 -10.91
N VAL A 223 40.81 -18.94 -11.21
CA VAL A 223 42.06 -19.33 -11.83
C VAL A 223 43.22 -18.76 -11.02
N ALA A 224 44.14 -19.63 -10.62
CA ALA A 224 45.40 -19.21 -10.03
C ALA A 224 46.55 -19.55 -10.98
N HIS A 225 47.63 -18.78 -10.92
CA HIS A 225 48.88 -19.08 -11.60
C HIS A 225 49.99 -19.22 -10.56
N VAL A 226 50.74 -20.33 -10.62
CA VAL A 226 51.85 -20.61 -9.70
C VAL A 226 53.16 -20.43 -10.47
N ASP A 227 53.88 -19.33 -10.20
CA ASP A 227 55.17 -19.03 -10.84
C ASP A 227 56.29 -19.83 -10.16
N ASN A 228 57.03 -20.63 -10.94
CA ASN A 228 58.03 -21.54 -10.43
C ASN A 228 59.47 -21.17 -10.81
N PHE A 229 59.71 -20.05 -11.51
CA PHE A 229 61.05 -19.73 -11.98
C PHE A 229 62.04 -19.49 -10.83
N GLY A 230 63.14 -20.25 -10.83
CA GLY A 230 64.20 -20.13 -9.81
C GLY A 230 63.86 -20.81 -8.49
N LEU A 231 62.68 -21.43 -8.39
CA LEU A 231 62.24 -22.15 -7.20
C LEU A 231 63.17 -23.33 -6.89
N ASN A 232 63.48 -24.16 -7.91
CA ASN A 232 64.41 -25.28 -7.72
C ASN A 232 65.85 -24.83 -7.45
N ASN A 233 66.25 -23.64 -7.91
CA ASN A 233 67.54 -23.07 -7.51
C ASN A 233 67.55 -22.70 -6.03
N THR A 234 66.46 -22.15 -5.51
CA THR A 234 66.34 -21.77 -4.08
C THR A 234 66.53 -22.96 -3.16
N TYR A 235 65.82 -24.06 -3.42
CA TYR A 235 65.88 -25.27 -2.59
C TYR A 235 67.02 -26.23 -2.97
N GLY A 236 67.44 -26.26 -4.23
CA GLY A 236 68.47 -27.17 -4.73
C GLY A 236 69.88 -26.59 -4.76
N GLY A 237 70.03 -25.28 -4.59
CA GLY A 237 71.24 -24.54 -4.94
C GLY A 237 71.50 -24.61 -6.45
N TYR A 238 72.74 -24.37 -6.87
CA TYR A 238 73.20 -24.71 -8.21
C TYR A 238 74.67 -25.10 -8.16
N SER A 239 75.03 -26.29 -8.64
CA SER A 239 76.42 -26.71 -8.78
C SER A 239 76.61 -27.31 -10.17
N GLY A 240 77.13 -26.51 -11.09
CA GLY A 240 77.17 -26.85 -12.51
C GLY A 240 78.07 -25.95 -13.35
N TYR A 241 77.75 -25.86 -14.62
CA TYR A 241 78.48 -25.20 -15.69
C TYR A 241 78.71 -23.70 -15.41
N PHE A 242 77.76 -23.03 -14.77
CA PHE A 242 77.86 -21.61 -14.41
C PHE A 242 78.44 -21.34 -13.01
N GLY A 243 78.91 -22.38 -12.31
CA GLY A 243 79.53 -22.26 -11.00
C GLY A 243 78.71 -22.90 -9.88
N ASN A 244 79.01 -22.47 -8.65
CA ASN A 244 78.47 -23.05 -7.43
C ASN A 244 77.75 -21.99 -6.58
N PHE A 245 76.49 -22.27 -6.26
CA PHE A 245 75.55 -21.48 -5.49
C PHE A 245 74.93 -22.41 -4.43
N PRO A 246 75.00 -22.07 -3.14
CA PRO A 246 74.52 -22.94 -2.06
C PRO A 246 73.00 -23.15 -2.08
N ALA A 247 72.53 -24.30 -1.62
CA ALA A 247 71.10 -24.54 -1.38
C ALA A 247 70.59 -23.74 -0.17
N GLY A 248 69.27 -23.53 -0.08
CA GLY A 248 68.63 -22.81 1.04
C GLY A 248 68.88 -21.30 1.01
N THR A 249 69.29 -20.76 -0.14
CA THR A 249 69.43 -19.33 -0.37
C THR A 249 68.36 -18.91 -1.37
N PHE A 250 67.64 -17.83 -1.10
CA PHE A 250 66.64 -17.31 -2.03
C PHE A 250 67.29 -16.77 -3.31
N TYR A 251 66.95 -17.35 -4.47
CA TYR A 251 67.44 -16.95 -5.78
C TYR A 251 66.31 -16.37 -6.64
N PRO A 252 65.90 -15.11 -6.39
CA PRO A 252 64.85 -14.50 -7.19
C PRO A 252 65.33 -14.32 -8.64
N PRO A 253 64.48 -14.64 -9.63
CA PRO A 253 64.77 -14.49 -11.06
C PRO A 253 65.36 -13.13 -11.48
N GLU A 254 65.01 -12.05 -10.79
CA GLU A 254 65.43 -10.68 -11.10
C GLU A 254 66.90 -10.44 -10.77
N LEU A 255 67.43 -11.15 -9.77
CA LEU A 255 68.82 -11.04 -9.33
C LEU A 255 69.71 -12.15 -9.92
N TYR A 256 69.11 -13.28 -10.30
CA TYR A 256 69.81 -14.44 -10.84
C TYR A 256 69.22 -14.94 -12.17
N PRO A 257 69.06 -14.07 -13.18
CA PRO A 257 68.29 -14.39 -14.39
C PRO A 257 68.99 -15.41 -15.30
N ALA A 258 70.28 -15.66 -15.10
CA ALA A 258 71.11 -16.53 -15.91
C ALA A 258 71.22 -17.97 -15.38
N LEU A 259 70.68 -18.29 -14.21
CA LEU A 259 70.76 -19.65 -13.65
C LEU A 259 69.82 -20.61 -14.38
N PRO A 260 70.28 -21.81 -14.76
CA PRO A 260 69.39 -22.91 -15.13
C PRO A 260 68.98 -23.69 -13.88
N THR A 261 67.90 -24.47 -13.99
CA THR A 261 67.49 -25.42 -12.95
C THR A 261 68.65 -26.35 -12.59
N PRO A 262 68.93 -26.61 -11.31
CA PRO A 262 70.15 -27.30 -10.93
C PRO A 262 70.14 -28.78 -11.30
N PRO A 263 71.32 -29.37 -11.63
CA PRO A 263 71.39 -30.77 -12.08
C PRO A 263 70.81 -31.79 -11.08
N ASN A 264 70.83 -31.49 -9.78
CA ASN A 264 70.23 -32.34 -8.74
C ASN A 264 68.70 -32.29 -8.69
N ARG A 265 68.05 -31.39 -9.44
CA ARG A 265 66.59 -31.28 -9.60
C ARG A 265 66.12 -31.67 -11.00
N MET A 266 67.05 -31.92 -11.92
CA MET A 266 66.78 -32.39 -13.29
C MET A 266 66.76 -33.92 -13.36
N ASN A 267 65.97 -34.46 -14.27
CA ASN A 267 66.08 -35.87 -14.63
C ASN A 267 67.41 -36.12 -15.37
N PRO A 268 68.22 -37.14 -15.00
CA PRO A 268 69.51 -37.37 -15.64
C PRO A 268 69.41 -37.54 -17.16
N GLY A 269 70.18 -36.76 -17.93
CA GLY A 269 70.14 -36.79 -19.40
C GLY A 269 69.01 -35.97 -20.03
N ASP A 270 68.14 -35.35 -19.24
CA ASP A 270 67.01 -34.53 -19.68
C ASP A 270 67.25 -33.04 -19.39
N ALA A 271 67.05 -32.20 -20.41
CA ALA A 271 67.23 -30.76 -20.29
C ALA A 271 65.93 -29.99 -19.98
N ILE A 272 64.79 -30.69 -20.01
CA ILE A 272 63.45 -30.13 -19.92
C ILE A 272 62.75 -30.61 -18.64
N HIS A 273 62.81 -31.90 -18.34
CA HIS A 273 62.01 -32.48 -17.26
C HIS A 273 62.77 -32.56 -15.93
N LEU A 274 62.04 -32.26 -14.86
CA LEU A 274 62.53 -32.38 -13.50
C LEU A 274 62.59 -33.85 -13.06
N ASN A 275 63.37 -34.13 -12.03
CA ASN A 275 63.25 -35.38 -11.30
C ASN A 275 62.16 -35.27 -10.20
N ASP A 276 61.93 -36.34 -9.45
CA ASP A 276 60.90 -36.37 -8.41
C ASP A 276 61.09 -35.25 -7.35
N LEU A 277 62.33 -34.95 -6.96
CA LEU A 277 62.61 -33.86 -6.02
C LEU A 277 62.25 -32.49 -6.62
N GLY A 278 62.46 -32.30 -7.92
CA GLY A 278 62.09 -31.06 -8.59
C GLY A 278 60.58 -30.89 -8.71
N TYR A 279 59.87 -31.92 -9.18
CA TYR A 279 58.40 -31.90 -9.27
C TYR A 279 57.73 -31.80 -7.90
N THR A 280 58.28 -32.43 -6.88
CA THR A 280 57.81 -32.31 -5.49
C THR A 280 57.94 -30.87 -4.99
N THR A 281 58.99 -30.15 -5.40
CA THR A 281 59.17 -28.73 -5.04
C THR A 281 58.07 -27.86 -5.64
N LEU A 282 57.68 -28.12 -6.91
CA LEU A 282 56.57 -27.39 -7.54
C LEU A 282 55.22 -27.72 -6.89
N ALA A 283 55.00 -29.00 -6.56
CA ALA A 283 53.78 -29.45 -5.88
C ALA A 283 53.62 -28.81 -4.50
N LEU A 284 54.70 -28.69 -3.74
CA LEU A 284 54.71 -28.00 -2.45
C LEU A 284 54.43 -26.50 -2.60
N HIS A 285 54.98 -25.87 -3.64
CA HIS A 285 54.74 -24.45 -3.90
C HIS A 285 53.29 -24.17 -4.26
N ALA A 286 52.67 -25.00 -5.12
CA ALA A 286 51.24 -24.88 -5.42
C ALA A 286 50.35 -25.17 -4.20
N GLU A 287 50.78 -26.08 -3.32
CA GLU A 287 50.09 -26.29 -2.04
C GLU A 287 50.10 -24.99 -1.24
N GLN A 288 51.26 -24.34 -1.11
CA GLN A 288 51.42 -23.09 -0.36
C GLN A 288 50.66 -21.91 -0.95
N ASP A 289 50.83 -21.66 -2.24
CA ASP A 289 50.37 -20.44 -2.89
C ASP A 289 48.88 -20.46 -3.23
N PHE A 290 48.27 -21.65 -3.28
CA PHE A 290 46.89 -21.79 -3.71
C PHE A 290 46.10 -22.80 -2.89
N LEU A 291 46.49 -24.08 -2.88
CA LEU A 291 45.59 -25.14 -2.38
C LEU A 291 45.32 -25.02 -0.87
N LEU A 292 46.28 -24.55 -0.08
CA LEU A 292 46.09 -24.31 1.35
C LEU A 292 45.01 -23.26 1.62
N SER A 293 45.01 -22.17 0.87
CA SER A 293 44.05 -21.07 1.03
C SER A 293 42.69 -21.43 0.43
N ALA A 294 42.70 -21.97 -0.80
CA ALA A 294 41.48 -22.29 -1.56
C ALA A 294 40.57 -23.32 -0.88
N PHE A 295 41.15 -24.20 -0.05
CA PHE A 295 40.44 -25.24 0.70
C PHE A 295 40.54 -25.05 2.21
N SER A 296 40.76 -23.80 2.64
CA SER A 296 40.41 -23.39 3.99
C SER A 296 38.89 -23.21 4.11
N ALA A 297 38.37 -23.00 5.33
CA ALA A 297 36.95 -22.78 5.52
C ALA A 297 36.50 -21.49 4.81
N ALA A 298 35.52 -21.61 3.90
CA ALA A 298 34.85 -20.44 3.33
C ALA A 298 33.95 -19.77 4.38
N ASP A 299 33.61 -18.50 4.17
CA ASP A 299 32.70 -17.77 5.06
C ASP A 299 31.57 -17.11 4.28
N LEU A 300 30.33 -17.54 4.55
CA LEU A 300 29.15 -16.94 3.95
C LEU A 300 28.79 -15.64 4.67
N ALA A 301 29.02 -14.52 4.00
CA ALA A 301 28.60 -13.20 4.47
C ALA A 301 27.35 -12.71 3.75
N LEU A 302 26.44 -12.08 4.49
CA LEU A 302 25.27 -11.38 3.95
C LEU A 302 25.44 -9.88 4.14
N SER A 303 25.08 -9.08 3.13
CA SER A 303 25.10 -7.61 3.23
C SER A 303 24.16 -7.08 4.32
N THR A 304 23.09 -7.82 4.60
CA THR A 304 22.23 -7.65 5.78
C THR A 304 21.56 -8.97 6.16
N SER A 305 21.40 -9.19 7.47
CA SER A 305 20.61 -10.28 8.04
C SER A 305 19.18 -9.85 8.40
N THR A 306 18.81 -8.59 8.15
CA THR A 306 17.46 -8.07 8.42
C THR A 306 16.95 -7.24 7.26
N LEU A 307 15.74 -7.53 6.80
CA LEU A 307 15.01 -6.74 5.80
C LEU A 307 13.74 -6.19 6.46
N ALA A 308 13.74 -4.90 6.74
CA ALA A 308 12.67 -4.19 7.44
C ALA A 308 11.89 -3.32 6.46
N PHE A 309 10.73 -3.81 6.02
CA PHE A 309 9.84 -3.14 5.06
C PHE A 309 9.11 -1.93 5.65
N GLY A 310 9.07 -1.80 6.98
CA GLY A 310 8.37 -0.70 7.67
C GLY A 310 6.85 -0.83 7.53
N ASP A 311 6.16 0.31 7.53
CA ASP A 311 4.71 0.39 7.35
C ASP A 311 4.35 0.25 5.86
N VAL A 312 3.56 -0.78 5.53
CA VAL A 312 3.09 -1.04 4.17
C VAL A 312 1.57 -1.09 4.15
N ARG A 313 0.97 -0.33 3.24
CA ARG A 313 -0.48 -0.24 3.12
C ARG A 313 -1.08 -1.57 2.67
N ILE A 314 -2.10 -2.05 3.36
CA ILE A 314 -2.84 -3.27 3.01
C ILE A 314 -3.37 -3.16 1.58
N GLY A 315 -3.16 -4.20 0.77
CA GLY A 315 -3.48 -4.20 -0.65
C GLY A 315 -2.38 -3.65 -1.56
N THR A 316 -1.21 -3.29 -1.00
CA THR A 316 0.01 -2.92 -1.73
C THR A 316 1.18 -3.84 -1.34
N SER A 317 2.35 -3.60 -1.92
CA SER A 317 3.57 -4.33 -1.55
C SER A 317 4.81 -3.44 -1.57
N ASP A 318 5.81 -3.82 -0.78
CA ASP A 318 7.17 -3.28 -0.83
C ASP A 318 8.19 -4.40 -1.11
N SER A 319 9.39 -4.05 -1.56
CA SER A 319 10.45 -4.99 -1.97
C SER A 319 11.81 -4.59 -1.43
N GLN A 320 12.55 -5.55 -0.88
CA GLN A 320 13.93 -5.39 -0.42
C GLN A 320 14.79 -6.57 -0.85
N SER A 321 16.11 -6.47 -0.70
CA SER A 321 17.03 -7.54 -1.08
C SER A 321 18.23 -7.62 -0.15
N THR A 322 18.79 -8.81 -0.03
CA THR A 322 20.12 -9.03 0.57
C THR A 322 21.07 -9.63 -0.47
N THR A 323 22.36 -9.44 -0.27
CA THR A 323 23.42 -9.94 -1.16
C THR A 323 24.33 -10.85 -0.37
N ALA A 324 24.51 -12.08 -0.83
CA ALA A 324 25.52 -13.00 -0.33
C ALA A 324 26.87 -12.76 -1.03
N SER A 325 27.94 -12.93 -0.27
CA SER A 325 29.33 -12.93 -0.72
C SER A 325 30.13 -13.96 0.10
N ASN A 326 31.30 -14.33 -0.40
CA ASN A 326 32.31 -15.05 0.34
C ASN A 326 33.27 -14.07 1.04
N ALA A 327 33.42 -14.20 2.35
CA ALA A 327 34.32 -13.41 3.19
C ALA A 327 35.46 -14.23 3.81
N GLY A 328 35.65 -15.47 3.35
CA GLY A 328 36.70 -16.37 3.83
C GLY A 328 38.10 -16.00 3.33
N ALA A 329 39.01 -16.96 3.31
CA ALA A 329 40.36 -16.75 2.80
C ALA A 329 40.38 -16.66 1.25
N ASN A 330 41.49 -16.18 0.71
CA ASN A 330 41.70 -16.07 -0.73
C ASN A 330 41.48 -17.42 -1.44
N PHE A 331 40.87 -17.38 -2.62
CA PHE A 331 40.55 -18.55 -3.44
C PHE A 331 39.53 -19.52 -2.84
N THR A 332 38.97 -19.27 -1.65
CA THR A 332 37.86 -20.09 -1.15
C THR A 332 36.61 -19.92 -2.02
N LYS A 333 35.70 -20.89 -1.94
CA LYS A 333 34.40 -20.84 -2.62
C LYS A 333 33.27 -21.22 -1.67
N VAL A 334 32.16 -20.51 -1.73
CA VAL A 334 30.90 -20.91 -1.06
C VAL A 334 30.02 -21.59 -2.11
N GLN A 335 29.56 -22.81 -1.86
CA GLN A 335 28.72 -23.59 -2.79
C GLN A 335 27.45 -24.08 -2.08
N ASP A 336 26.59 -24.77 -2.83
CA ASP A 336 25.26 -25.21 -2.37
C ASP A 336 24.45 -24.09 -1.70
N LEU A 337 24.68 -22.85 -2.13
CA LEU A 337 24.01 -21.67 -1.60
C LEU A 337 22.53 -21.74 -1.96
N GLU A 338 21.67 -21.76 -0.95
CA GLU A 338 20.22 -21.78 -1.09
C GLU A 338 19.60 -20.69 -0.22
N PHE A 339 18.79 -19.85 -0.85
CA PHE A 339 17.89 -18.94 -0.17
C PHE A 339 16.51 -19.57 -0.09
N ALA A 340 16.02 -19.89 1.10
CA ALA A 340 14.70 -20.49 1.26
C ALA A 340 13.57 -19.55 0.75
N VAL A 341 12.47 -20.15 0.31
CA VAL A 341 11.28 -19.43 -0.18
C VAL A 341 10.53 -18.80 0.98
N ALA A 342 10.20 -17.51 0.87
CA ALA A 342 9.33 -16.83 1.82
C ALA A 342 7.85 -17.15 1.54
N THR A 343 7.02 -17.07 2.57
CA THR A 343 5.58 -17.39 2.48
C THR A 343 4.73 -16.21 2.88
N ALA A 344 3.52 -16.12 2.32
CA ALA A 344 2.59 -15.02 2.57
C ALA A 344 2.47 -14.71 4.08
N PRO A 345 2.57 -13.44 4.48
CA PRO A 345 2.48 -12.21 3.67
C PRO A 345 3.78 -11.82 2.93
N PHE A 346 4.88 -12.54 3.16
CA PHE A 346 6.14 -12.33 2.45
C PHE A 346 6.20 -13.16 1.16
N GLY A 347 7.07 -12.76 0.24
CA GLY A 347 7.36 -13.50 -1.00
C GLY A 347 8.81 -13.35 -1.42
N GLY A 348 9.23 -14.10 -2.43
CA GLY A 348 10.63 -14.13 -2.90
C GLY A 348 11.46 -15.28 -2.31
N GLY A 349 12.77 -15.23 -2.51
CA GLY A 349 13.67 -16.35 -2.21
C GLY A 349 13.59 -17.49 -3.23
N GLY A 350 13.91 -18.71 -2.80
CA GLY A 350 13.91 -19.92 -3.63
C GLY A 350 15.00 -19.97 -4.68
N GLN A 351 16.12 -19.27 -4.45
CA GLN A 351 17.22 -19.18 -5.40
C GLN A 351 18.38 -20.06 -4.95
N THR A 352 18.98 -20.76 -5.91
CA THR A 352 20.21 -21.54 -5.72
C THR A 352 21.30 -20.99 -6.64
N PRO A 353 22.01 -19.92 -6.24
CA PRO A 353 23.03 -19.29 -7.08
C PRO A 353 24.21 -20.22 -7.36
N SER A 354 24.99 -19.89 -8.40
CA SER A 354 26.30 -20.51 -8.63
C SER A 354 27.24 -20.25 -7.44
N PRO A 355 28.28 -21.08 -7.27
CA PRO A 355 29.26 -20.88 -6.21
C PRO A 355 29.88 -19.48 -6.21
N LEU A 356 30.16 -18.94 -5.03
CA LEU A 356 30.74 -17.63 -4.83
C LEU A 356 32.23 -17.76 -4.55
N PHE A 357 33.07 -17.44 -5.53
CA PHE A 357 34.53 -17.50 -5.40
C PHE A 357 35.07 -16.18 -4.87
N LEU A 358 36.12 -16.25 -4.06
CA LEU A 358 36.86 -15.10 -3.56
C LEU A 358 38.24 -15.05 -4.20
N ASP A 359 38.63 -13.90 -4.72
CA ASP A 359 39.99 -13.62 -5.20
C ASP A 359 40.60 -12.46 -4.43
N PRO A 360 41.91 -12.52 -4.09
CA PRO A 360 42.60 -11.44 -3.37
C PRO A 360 42.52 -10.07 -4.05
N THR A 361 42.41 -10.06 -5.38
CA THR A 361 42.49 -8.86 -6.21
C THR A 361 41.12 -8.43 -6.74
N LEU A 362 40.31 -9.39 -7.18
CA LEU A 362 38.99 -9.17 -7.77
C LEU A 362 37.85 -9.17 -6.74
N GLY A 363 38.14 -9.53 -5.49
CA GLY A 363 37.17 -9.66 -4.41
C GLY A 363 36.21 -10.84 -4.62
N SER A 364 35.13 -10.87 -3.87
CA SER A 364 34.13 -11.95 -3.93
C SER A 364 33.18 -11.82 -5.11
N ASP A 365 32.77 -12.95 -5.67
CA ASP A 365 31.50 -13.07 -6.40
C ASP A 365 30.32 -12.81 -5.45
N THR A 366 29.19 -12.39 -6.01
CA THR A 366 28.01 -12.04 -5.20
C THR A 366 26.71 -12.57 -5.80
N ALA A 367 25.77 -12.95 -4.94
CA ALA A 367 24.41 -13.31 -5.33
C ALA A 367 23.38 -12.45 -4.58
N THR A 368 22.51 -11.74 -5.31
CA THR A 368 21.48 -10.88 -4.71
C THR A 368 20.10 -11.51 -4.84
N VAL A 369 19.39 -11.62 -3.72
CA VAL A 369 18.05 -12.20 -3.65
C VAL A 369 17.06 -11.16 -3.11
N GLY A 370 15.95 -11.01 -3.84
CA GLY A 370 14.85 -10.12 -3.48
C GLY A 370 13.73 -10.81 -2.71
N TYR A 371 13.16 -10.09 -1.76
CA TYR A 371 11.98 -10.45 -0.99
C TYR A 371 10.94 -9.33 -1.07
N THR A 372 9.68 -9.69 -0.97
CA THR A 372 8.55 -8.76 -0.99
C THR A 372 7.70 -8.92 0.27
N PHE A 373 7.05 -7.84 0.70
CA PHE A 373 6.05 -7.86 1.77
C PHE A 373 4.73 -7.30 1.22
N ALA A 374 3.66 -8.09 1.26
CA ALA A 374 2.34 -7.75 0.76
C ALA A 374 1.27 -8.05 1.83
N PRO A 375 1.07 -7.16 2.81
CA PRO A 375 0.19 -7.41 3.94
C PRO A 375 -1.29 -7.46 3.52
N THR A 376 -2.03 -8.37 4.15
CA THR A 376 -3.50 -8.50 4.04
C THR A 376 -4.22 -8.23 5.36
N THR A 377 -3.46 -8.00 6.44
CA THR A 377 -3.96 -7.78 7.80
C THR A 377 -3.15 -6.68 8.48
N HIS A 378 -3.78 -6.00 9.43
CA HIS A 378 -3.10 -4.98 10.23
C HIS A 378 -2.08 -5.59 11.19
N GLY A 379 -1.05 -4.81 11.53
CA GLY A 379 -0.08 -5.11 12.56
C GLY A 379 1.22 -5.77 12.06
N PRO A 380 2.16 -6.01 13.00
CA PRO A 380 3.50 -6.47 12.68
C PRO A 380 3.50 -7.95 12.26
N GLN A 381 4.28 -8.24 11.22
CA GLN A 381 4.49 -9.58 10.70
C GLN A 381 5.99 -9.81 10.51
N THR A 382 6.45 -11.01 10.85
CA THR A 382 7.87 -11.36 10.80
C THR A 382 8.05 -12.79 10.28
N GLN A 383 9.14 -13.03 9.56
CA GLN A 383 9.53 -14.36 9.12
C GLN A 383 11.05 -14.48 9.04
N SER A 384 11.63 -15.51 9.65
CA SER A 384 13.06 -15.83 9.47
C SER A 384 13.23 -16.78 8.29
N ILE A 385 14.07 -16.40 7.33
CA ILE A 385 14.37 -17.17 6.13
C ILE A 385 15.75 -17.79 6.28
N ALA A 386 15.85 -19.10 6.11
CA ALA A 386 17.12 -19.79 6.10
C ALA A 386 17.91 -19.45 4.84
N VAL A 387 19.21 -19.19 5.01
CA VAL A 387 20.19 -19.15 3.95
C VAL A 387 21.24 -20.20 4.27
N SER A 388 21.33 -21.25 3.49
CA SER A 388 22.27 -22.36 3.72
C SER A 388 23.30 -22.42 2.61
N SER A 389 24.51 -22.86 2.96
CA SER A 389 25.58 -23.26 2.06
C SER A 389 26.31 -24.45 2.67
N ASP A 390 27.30 -24.98 1.96
CA ASP A 390 28.25 -25.95 2.52
C ASP A 390 29.14 -25.35 3.62
N SER A 391 29.44 -24.05 3.52
CA SER A 391 30.23 -23.29 4.50
C SER A 391 29.47 -22.90 5.77
N GLY A 392 28.16 -23.14 5.85
CA GLY A 392 27.37 -22.88 7.04
C GLY A 392 25.91 -22.52 6.79
N SER A 393 25.22 -22.04 7.82
CA SER A 393 23.85 -21.58 7.71
C SER A 393 23.69 -20.23 8.41
N SER A 394 22.99 -19.32 7.74
CA SER A 394 22.62 -18.00 8.22
C SER A 394 21.10 -17.81 8.09
N THR A 395 20.62 -16.66 8.54
CA THR A 395 19.20 -16.31 8.45
C THR A 395 19.03 -14.86 8.02
N VAL A 396 17.99 -14.61 7.23
CA VAL A 396 17.49 -13.28 6.91
C VAL A 396 16.15 -13.10 7.59
N ASP A 397 16.08 -12.18 8.54
CA ASP A 397 14.85 -11.83 9.24
C ASP A 397 14.07 -10.78 8.44
N LEU A 398 12.90 -11.18 7.94
CA LEU A 398 11.94 -10.31 7.28
C LEU A 398 10.99 -9.72 8.33
N SER A 399 10.75 -8.41 8.26
CA SER A 399 9.80 -7.72 9.13
C SER A 399 9.07 -6.60 8.41
N GLY A 400 7.77 -6.50 8.62
CA GLY A 400 6.93 -5.43 8.09
C GLY A 400 5.70 -5.24 8.94
N ASN A 401 5.05 -4.08 8.83
CA ASN A 401 3.84 -3.75 9.54
C ASN A 401 2.74 -3.43 8.52
N GLY A 402 1.67 -4.24 8.51
CA GLY A 402 0.51 -3.96 7.68
C GLY A 402 -0.28 -2.82 8.30
N VAL A 403 -0.53 -1.76 7.54
CA VAL A 403 -1.36 -0.63 7.98
C VAL A 403 -2.41 -0.29 6.94
N GLY A 404 -3.49 0.38 7.30
CA GLY A 404 -4.49 0.78 6.34
C GLY A 404 -5.67 1.51 6.96
N PRO A 405 -6.54 2.12 6.15
CA PRO A 405 -7.79 2.64 6.66
C PRO A 405 -8.77 1.52 7.05
N GLU A 406 -9.70 1.84 7.94
CA GLU A 406 -10.81 0.97 8.30
C GLU A 406 -12.12 1.77 8.26
N PHE A 407 -12.97 1.49 7.29
CA PHE A 407 -14.28 2.12 7.16
C PHE A 407 -15.16 1.78 8.35
N SER A 408 -15.78 2.82 8.91
CA SER A 408 -16.83 2.70 9.90
C SER A 408 -17.99 3.62 9.55
N GLY A 409 -19.21 3.12 9.64
CA GLY A 409 -20.42 3.87 9.37
C GLY A 409 -21.64 3.10 9.86
N PRO A 410 -22.80 3.76 9.99
CA PRO A 410 -24.04 3.06 10.32
C PRO A 410 -24.48 2.16 9.16
N VAL A 411 -25.33 1.19 9.47
CA VAL A 411 -25.90 0.27 8.47
C VAL A 411 -27.14 0.84 7.79
N ASP A 412 -27.74 1.88 8.38
CA ASP A 412 -28.94 2.56 7.92
C ASP A 412 -28.89 4.07 8.21
N LEU A 413 -29.66 4.84 7.43
CA LEU A 413 -29.87 6.27 7.58
C LEU A 413 -31.37 6.57 7.46
N PRO A 414 -32.09 6.68 8.60
CA PRO A 414 -33.48 7.08 8.61
C PRO A 414 -33.62 8.60 8.44
N PHE A 415 -34.58 9.02 7.63
CA PHE A 415 -35.06 10.40 7.58
C PHE A 415 -36.17 10.63 8.60
N ASP A 416 -36.25 11.85 9.14
CA ASP A 416 -37.41 12.26 9.94
C ASP A 416 -38.71 12.11 9.14
N PRO A 417 -39.86 11.81 9.79
CA PRO A 417 -41.15 11.71 9.11
C PRO A 417 -41.51 13.00 8.36
N LEU A 418 -41.98 12.85 7.12
CA LEU A 418 -42.31 13.95 6.23
C LEU A 418 -43.78 13.95 5.83
N VAL A 419 -44.32 15.10 5.47
CA VAL A 419 -45.63 15.22 4.83
C VAL A 419 -45.46 15.24 3.31
N SER A 420 -46.44 14.70 2.58
CA SER A 420 -46.45 14.77 1.11
C SER A 420 -46.30 16.23 0.64
N GLY A 421 -45.34 16.48 -0.25
CA GLY A 421 -44.97 17.82 -0.72
C GLY A 421 -43.70 18.41 -0.09
N GLU A 422 -43.19 17.83 1.00
CA GLU A 422 -41.99 18.32 1.68
C GLU A 422 -40.68 17.76 1.11
N THR A 423 -39.56 18.28 1.60
CA THR A 423 -38.22 17.76 1.34
C THR A 423 -37.51 17.59 2.68
N GLY A 424 -37.00 16.40 2.94
CA GLY A 424 -36.25 16.09 4.16
C GLY A 424 -34.75 16.02 3.92
N THR A 425 -33.98 16.20 4.99
CA THR A 425 -32.52 16.08 4.99
C THR A 425 -32.05 15.16 6.10
N ALA A 426 -31.01 14.37 5.85
CA ALA A 426 -30.35 13.54 6.85
C ALA A 426 -28.82 13.61 6.67
N GLU A 427 -28.08 13.45 7.76
CA GLU A 427 -26.61 13.47 7.76
C GLU A 427 -26.07 12.08 8.12
N LEU A 428 -25.16 11.58 7.29
CA LEU A 428 -24.49 10.30 7.45
C LEU A 428 -23.04 10.55 7.84
N ALA A 429 -22.67 10.17 9.07
CA ALA A 429 -21.30 10.19 9.55
C ALA A 429 -20.57 8.91 9.12
N LEU A 430 -19.50 9.06 8.34
CA LEU A 430 -18.59 7.99 7.95
C LEU A 430 -17.22 8.28 8.56
N ALA A 431 -16.59 7.30 9.16
CA ALA A 431 -15.33 7.45 9.85
C ALA A 431 -14.26 6.50 9.30
N ASN A 432 -13.02 6.90 9.48
CA ASN A 432 -11.88 6.02 9.37
C ASN A 432 -11.48 5.57 10.78
N ALA A 433 -11.97 4.40 11.19
CA ALA A 433 -11.80 3.86 12.52
C ALA A 433 -10.52 3.01 12.68
N THR A 434 -9.56 3.15 11.77
CA THR A 434 -8.32 2.39 11.83
C THR A 434 -7.62 2.56 13.18
N GLY A 435 -7.12 1.45 13.71
CA GLY A 435 -6.28 1.43 14.91
C GLY A 435 -4.83 1.81 14.64
N ASP A 436 -4.44 1.90 13.38
CA ASP A 436 -3.12 2.38 12.96
C ASP A 436 -3.09 3.90 13.16
N GLY A 437 -2.01 4.46 13.71
CA GLY A 437 -1.89 5.91 13.89
C GLY A 437 -2.05 6.68 12.58
N ASP A 438 -2.16 8.01 12.64
CA ASP A 438 -2.20 8.83 11.43
C ASP A 438 -0.84 8.83 10.70
N LEU A 439 -0.79 8.07 9.59
CA LEU A 439 0.36 7.89 8.71
C LEU A 439 0.11 8.50 7.31
N GLY A 440 -0.84 9.44 7.18
CA GLY A 440 -1.23 10.04 5.92
C GLY A 440 -1.73 9.00 4.91
N SER A 441 -1.23 9.01 3.67
CA SER A 441 -1.74 8.13 2.60
C SER A 441 -1.66 6.62 2.88
N LEU A 442 -0.91 6.18 3.88
CA LEU A 442 -0.92 4.77 4.31
C LEU A 442 -2.20 4.40 5.04
N THR A 443 -2.79 5.34 5.80
CA THR A 443 -3.94 5.10 6.68
C THR A 443 -5.16 5.95 6.34
N ASP A 444 -5.04 6.97 5.50
CA ASP A 444 -6.16 7.78 5.03
C ASP A 444 -7.16 6.94 4.22
N LEU A 445 -8.46 7.13 4.49
CA LEU A 445 -9.57 6.46 3.81
C LEU A 445 -10.15 7.39 2.74
N SER A 446 -10.01 7.05 1.46
CA SER A 446 -10.64 7.81 0.39
C SER A 446 -12.06 7.32 0.11
N LEU A 447 -13.01 8.24 0.09
CA LEU A 447 -14.36 8.01 -0.46
C LEU A 447 -14.33 8.36 -1.96
N LEU A 448 -14.38 7.35 -2.84
CA LEU A 448 -14.04 7.52 -4.25
C LEU A 448 -15.26 7.80 -5.14
N SER A 449 -16.30 6.98 -4.99
CA SER A 449 -17.52 7.05 -5.79
C SER A 449 -18.68 6.43 -5.05
N TYR A 450 -19.90 6.78 -5.44
CA TYR A 450 -21.11 6.21 -4.85
C TYR A 450 -22.14 5.83 -5.90
N SER A 451 -23.08 4.98 -5.51
CA SER A 451 -24.33 4.74 -6.22
C SER A 451 -25.52 4.70 -5.26
N ILE A 452 -26.69 5.11 -5.74
CA ILE A 452 -27.96 4.93 -5.02
C ILE A 452 -28.84 4.05 -5.90
N THR A 453 -29.26 2.91 -5.38
CA THR A 453 -30.05 1.91 -6.10
C THR A 453 -31.28 1.51 -5.30
N GLY A 454 -32.22 0.81 -5.93
CA GLY A 454 -33.50 0.45 -5.34
C GLY A 454 -34.68 1.11 -6.05
N LEU A 455 -35.90 0.72 -5.66
CA LEU A 455 -37.14 1.15 -6.31
C LEU A 455 -37.35 2.67 -6.17
N ASP A 456 -37.03 3.20 -4.99
CA ASP A 456 -37.28 4.60 -4.65
C ASP A 456 -36.03 5.48 -4.78
N ALA A 457 -34.95 4.95 -5.35
CA ALA A 457 -33.65 5.62 -5.46
C ALA A 457 -33.73 7.03 -6.06
N ALA A 458 -34.63 7.26 -7.03
CA ALA A 458 -34.82 8.57 -7.66
C ALA A 458 -35.32 9.66 -6.71
N ARG A 459 -35.82 9.31 -5.51
CA ARG A 459 -36.26 10.25 -4.48
C ARG A 459 -35.16 10.62 -3.49
N PHE A 460 -34.08 9.84 -3.43
CA PHE A 460 -32.92 10.10 -2.60
C PHE A 460 -31.80 10.73 -3.43
N SER A 461 -31.14 11.73 -2.86
CA SER A 461 -29.98 12.35 -3.50
C SER A 461 -28.94 12.75 -2.47
N LEU A 462 -27.67 12.65 -2.85
CA LEU A 462 -26.55 13.10 -2.05
C LEU A 462 -26.13 14.50 -2.53
N VAL A 463 -25.93 15.44 -1.60
CA VAL A 463 -25.62 16.83 -1.94
C VAL A 463 -24.12 17.09 -1.82
N GLY A 464 -23.51 17.59 -2.89
CA GLY A 464 -22.16 18.13 -2.84
C GLY A 464 -21.05 17.09 -2.66
N PHE A 465 -21.28 15.84 -3.06
CA PHE A 465 -20.23 14.81 -3.02
C PHE A 465 -19.05 15.22 -3.89
N ALA A 466 -17.89 15.32 -3.26
CA ALA A 466 -16.59 15.37 -3.90
C ALA A 466 -15.73 14.28 -3.25
N PRO A 467 -14.94 13.51 -4.02
CA PRO A 467 -14.02 12.56 -3.43
C PRO A 467 -13.15 13.23 -2.36
N LEU A 468 -13.07 12.62 -1.19
CA LEU A 468 -12.36 13.16 -0.05
C LEU A 468 -11.65 12.04 0.72
N ALA A 469 -10.54 12.37 1.36
CA ALA A 469 -9.80 11.46 2.23
C ALA A 469 -10.07 11.79 3.70
N ILE A 470 -10.41 10.76 4.48
CA ILE A 470 -10.66 10.84 5.92
C ILE A 470 -9.41 10.34 6.63
N ALA A 471 -8.75 11.22 7.39
CA ALA A 471 -7.57 10.87 8.16
C ALA A 471 -7.87 9.82 9.24
N ALA A 472 -6.85 9.14 9.75
CA ALA A 472 -7.03 8.12 10.78
C ALA A 472 -7.71 8.70 12.04
N GLY A 473 -8.81 8.10 12.46
CA GLY A 473 -9.61 8.54 13.61
C GLY A 473 -10.60 9.69 13.31
N ASP A 474 -10.58 10.26 12.10
CA ASP A 474 -11.49 11.34 11.72
C ASP A 474 -12.82 10.84 11.15
N THR A 475 -13.77 11.76 11.02
CA THR A 475 -15.12 11.52 10.50
C THR A 475 -15.46 12.55 9.43
N ALA A 476 -16.13 12.11 8.36
CA ALA A 476 -16.75 12.96 7.35
C ALA A 476 -18.28 12.83 7.39
N GLU A 477 -18.96 13.94 7.19
CA GLU A 477 -20.42 14.01 7.15
C GLU A 477 -20.91 14.15 5.71
N LEU A 478 -21.79 13.26 5.29
CA LEU A 478 -22.46 13.28 3.99
C LEU A 478 -23.93 13.69 4.17
N ARG A 479 -24.38 14.69 3.42
CA ARG A 479 -25.76 15.19 3.53
C ARG A 479 -26.66 14.65 2.42
N PHE A 480 -27.67 13.89 2.81
CA PHE A 480 -28.68 13.35 1.92
C PHE A 480 -29.97 14.17 1.96
N VAL A 481 -30.69 14.12 0.84
CA VAL A 481 -31.99 14.77 0.64
C VAL A 481 -32.98 13.73 0.15
N PHE A 482 -34.18 13.74 0.74
CA PHE A 482 -35.33 12.96 0.27
C PHE A 482 -36.43 13.90 -0.23
N ASN A 483 -36.96 13.64 -1.44
CA ASN A 483 -38.01 14.44 -2.05
C ASN A 483 -39.39 13.75 -1.93
N ALA A 484 -40.21 14.26 -1.01
CA ALA A 484 -41.58 13.79 -0.78
C ALA A 484 -42.62 14.47 -1.71
N ASN A 485 -42.20 15.31 -2.67
CA ASN A 485 -43.11 15.90 -3.63
C ASN A 485 -43.73 14.82 -4.53
N GLY A 486 -45.07 14.81 -4.59
CA GLY A 486 -45.84 13.78 -5.27
C GLY A 486 -45.59 12.36 -4.73
N ALA A 487 -45.08 12.22 -3.51
CA ALA A 487 -44.99 10.93 -2.83
C ALA A 487 -46.36 10.58 -2.25
N ALA A 488 -46.78 9.32 -2.46
CA ALA A 488 -47.93 8.78 -1.76
C ALA A 488 -47.54 8.51 -0.29
N PRO A 489 -48.50 8.51 0.64
CA PRO A 489 -48.21 8.09 2.00
C PRO A 489 -47.66 6.66 2.04
N GLY A 490 -46.59 6.45 2.81
CA GLY A 490 -45.92 5.15 2.93
C GLY A 490 -44.42 5.25 3.19
N GLU A 491 -43.79 4.08 3.28
CA GLU A 491 -42.34 3.92 3.45
C GLU A 491 -41.63 3.87 2.09
N TYR A 492 -40.47 4.52 2.01
CA TYR A 492 -39.62 4.59 0.84
C TYR A 492 -38.22 4.09 1.20
N THR A 493 -37.63 3.23 0.35
CA THR A 493 -36.34 2.61 0.63
C THR A 493 -35.38 2.63 -0.56
N ALA A 494 -34.10 2.83 -0.28
CA ALA A 494 -33.02 2.73 -1.25
C ALA A 494 -31.74 2.17 -0.59
N THR A 495 -30.77 1.76 -1.40
CA THR A 495 -29.44 1.35 -0.94
C THR A 495 -28.41 2.33 -1.46
N PHE A 496 -27.68 2.96 -0.54
CA PHE A 496 -26.50 3.75 -0.83
C PHE A 496 -25.27 2.84 -0.75
N GLU A 497 -24.52 2.76 -1.84
CA GLU A 497 -23.23 2.05 -1.88
C GLU A 497 -22.11 3.07 -2.07
N ILE A 498 -21.10 3.02 -1.19
CA ILE A 498 -19.91 3.86 -1.25
C ILE A 498 -18.69 2.98 -1.52
N THR A 499 -17.93 3.29 -2.56
CA THR A 499 -16.65 2.64 -2.88
C THR A 499 -15.51 3.44 -2.26
N THR A 500 -14.63 2.73 -1.56
CA THR A 500 -13.48 3.30 -0.86
C THR A 500 -12.16 2.77 -1.43
N ASP A 501 -11.04 3.20 -0.87
CA ASP A 501 -9.71 2.62 -1.11
C ASP A 501 -9.22 1.70 0.03
N GLN A 502 -10.12 1.25 0.91
CA GLN A 502 -9.79 0.24 1.91
C GLN A 502 -9.46 -1.10 1.23
N GLY A 503 -8.40 -1.75 1.70
CA GLY A 503 -7.90 -3.00 1.11
C GLY A 503 -7.15 -2.82 -0.21
N ALA A 504 -6.86 -1.57 -0.61
CA ALA A 504 -6.16 -1.23 -1.85
C ALA A 504 -5.16 -0.09 -1.65
N GLY A 505 -4.39 0.21 -2.69
CA GLY A 505 -3.53 1.41 -2.71
C GLY A 505 -4.33 2.70 -2.61
N PHE A 506 -3.73 3.74 -2.02
CA PHE A 506 -4.40 5.02 -1.79
C PHE A 506 -5.00 5.61 -3.08
N GLY A 507 -6.28 5.97 -3.03
CA GLY A 507 -7.02 6.49 -4.17
C GLY A 507 -7.44 5.46 -5.22
N ILE A 508 -7.12 4.17 -5.03
CA ILE A 508 -7.52 3.07 -5.91
C ILE A 508 -8.74 2.37 -5.33
N ALA A 509 -9.73 2.06 -6.16
CA ALA A 509 -10.94 1.36 -5.72
C ALA A 509 -10.61 0.00 -5.08
N GLY A 510 -11.00 -0.14 -3.81
CA GLY A 510 -10.95 -1.35 -3.02
C GLY A 510 -12.36 -1.78 -2.61
N GLU A 511 -12.61 -1.85 -1.31
CA GLU A 511 -13.88 -2.32 -0.76
C GLU A 511 -15.03 -1.30 -0.93
N SER A 512 -16.24 -1.83 -1.05
CA SER A 512 -17.50 -1.07 -1.10
C SER A 512 -18.41 -1.41 0.08
N PHE A 513 -19.10 -0.41 0.61
CA PHE A 513 -19.98 -0.54 1.78
C PHE A 513 -21.40 -0.08 1.46
N GLN A 514 -22.39 -0.77 2.00
CA GLN A 514 -23.80 -0.52 1.74
C GLN A 514 -24.51 0.00 3.00
N ILE A 515 -25.30 1.06 2.83
CA ILE A 515 -26.14 1.68 3.86
C ILE A 515 -27.58 1.74 3.34
N ALA A 516 -28.53 1.32 4.15
CA ALA A 516 -29.96 1.43 3.83
C ALA A 516 -30.45 2.86 4.04
N LEU A 517 -31.15 3.43 3.07
CA LEU A 517 -31.83 4.72 3.19
C LEU A 517 -33.32 4.47 3.39
N THR A 518 -33.92 5.08 4.41
CA THR A 518 -35.35 4.93 4.71
C THR A 518 -36.02 6.28 4.98
N ALA A 519 -37.23 6.47 4.45
CA ALA A 519 -38.05 7.66 4.70
C ALA A 519 -39.53 7.29 4.81
N GLU A 520 -40.25 7.96 5.70
CA GLU A 520 -41.70 7.77 5.89
C GLU A 520 -42.45 9.04 5.49
N VAL A 521 -43.47 8.89 4.63
CA VAL A 521 -44.32 9.98 4.16
C VAL A 521 -45.75 9.82 4.69
N SER A 522 -46.25 10.87 5.33
CA SER A 522 -47.63 11.00 5.82
C SER A 522 -48.52 11.82 4.88
N PRO A 523 -49.85 11.65 4.92
CA PRO A 523 -50.78 12.45 4.10
C PRO A 523 -50.79 13.91 4.53
N ALA A 524 -50.98 14.81 3.57
CA ALA A 524 -51.15 16.24 3.82
C ALA A 524 -52.58 16.53 4.31
N ILE A 525 -52.73 17.37 5.34
CA ILE A 525 -54.03 17.66 5.98
C ILE A 525 -54.66 18.94 5.42
N THR A 526 -55.86 18.84 4.84
CA THR A 526 -56.65 19.99 4.39
C THR A 526 -57.17 20.80 5.59
N SER A 527 -57.09 22.13 5.53
CA SER A 527 -57.67 23.02 6.56
C SER A 527 -58.10 24.38 6.00
N VAL A 528 -59.08 25.03 6.67
CA VAL A 528 -59.46 26.43 6.39
C VAL A 528 -58.61 27.37 7.26
N VAL A 529 -57.75 28.15 6.60
CA VAL A 529 -56.71 28.99 7.23
C VAL A 529 -57.04 30.48 7.24
N GLY A 530 -58.08 30.92 6.53
CA GLY A 530 -58.55 32.31 6.53
C GLY A 530 -60.04 32.45 6.27
N ARG A 531 -60.68 33.41 6.94
CA ARG A 531 -62.12 33.72 6.88
C ARG A 531 -62.27 35.23 6.93
N HIS A 532 -62.62 35.84 5.81
CA HIS A 532 -62.64 37.30 5.68
C HIS A 532 -64.00 37.79 5.19
N VAL A 533 -64.41 38.96 5.63
CA VAL A 533 -65.48 39.75 5.01
C VAL A 533 -64.83 40.94 4.31
N PHE A 534 -65.29 41.27 3.11
CA PHE A 534 -64.79 42.40 2.35
C PHE A 534 -65.95 43.25 1.82
N TYR A 535 -65.71 44.53 1.57
CA TYR A 535 -66.74 45.48 1.19
C TYR A 535 -66.88 45.61 -0.31
N ASN A 536 -67.46 44.61 -0.98
CA ASN A 536 -67.57 44.62 -2.44
C ASN A 536 -68.32 45.87 -2.97
N GLN A 537 -67.95 46.34 -4.15
CA GLN A 537 -68.35 47.59 -4.79
C GLN A 537 -68.13 48.86 -3.93
N SER A 538 -67.18 48.83 -3.00
CA SER A 538 -66.76 50.01 -2.23
C SER A 538 -65.77 50.86 -3.03
N SER A 539 -65.29 51.96 -2.46
CA SER A 539 -64.14 52.65 -3.05
C SER A 539 -62.83 51.84 -2.96
N PHE A 540 -62.76 50.85 -2.06
CA PHE A 540 -61.53 50.12 -1.74
C PHE A 540 -61.26 48.92 -2.66
N ASP A 541 -62.27 48.40 -3.36
CA ASP A 541 -62.12 47.40 -4.43
C ASP A 541 -62.15 48.01 -5.85
N GLY A 542 -62.17 49.35 -5.95
CA GLY A 542 -62.29 50.04 -7.24
C GLY A 542 -63.73 50.24 -7.72
N GLY A 543 -64.74 49.88 -6.92
CA GLY A 543 -66.16 50.11 -7.18
C GLY A 543 -66.78 49.10 -8.14
N THR A 544 -66.17 47.93 -8.31
CA THR A 544 -66.59 46.91 -9.28
C THR A 544 -67.52 45.89 -8.62
N PRO A 545 -68.49 45.31 -9.35
CA PRO A 545 -69.37 44.26 -8.82
C PRO A 545 -68.80 42.83 -8.98
N GLY A 546 -67.66 42.68 -9.65
CA GLY A 546 -67.06 41.39 -9.99
C GLY A 546 -66.19 40.83 -8.87
N VAL A 547 -65.47 39.76 -9.19
CA VAL A 547 -64.41 39.20 -8.36
C VAL A 547 -63.08 39.45 -9.06
N ASP A 548 -62.15 40.18 -8.43
CA ASP A 548 -60.79 40.40 -8.91
C ASP A 548 -59.80 40.71 -7.77
N ALA A 549 -58.51 40.86 -8.09
CA ALA A 549 -57.47 41.04 -7.07
C ALA A 549 -57.59 42.34 -6.25
N GLN A 550 -58.38 43.33 -6.69
CA GLN A 550 -58.63 44.56 -5.93
C GLN A 550 -59.50 44.29 -4.69
N ASP A 551 -60.27 43.19 -4.67
CA ASP A 551 -61.09 42.78 -3.53
C ASP A 551 -60.24 42.52 -2.27
N ASP A 552 -58.97 42.13 -2.44
CA ASP A 552 -58.02 41.95 -1.33
C ASP A 552 -57.78 43.26 -0.56
N ALA A 553 -57.86 44.41 -1.24
CA ALA A 553 -57.72 45.73 -0.62
C ALA A 553 -59.01 46.18 0.10
N ALA A 554 -60.14 45.54 -0.20
CA ALA A 554 -61.44 45.79 0.43
C ALA A 554 -61.75 44.84 1.60
N ILE A 555 -60.84 43.91 1.96
CA ILE A 555 -60.96 43.07 3.16
C ILE A 555 -61.08 43.97 4.38
N ALA A 556 -62.08 43.75 5.22
CA ALA A 556 -62.30 44.50 6.44
C ALA A 556 -61.37 43.99 7.56
N PRO A 557 -60.26 44.66 7.87
CA PRO A 557 -59.25 44.11 8.78
C PRO A 557 -59.66 44.25 10.26
N ASP A 558 -60.66 45.09 10.55
CA ASP A 558 -61.28 45.24 11.88
C ASP A 558 -62.38 44.20 12.14
N LYS A 559 -62.65 43.32 11.16
CA LYS A 559 -63.71 42.31 11.26
C LYS A 559 -63.12 40.91 11.34
N VAL A 560 -63.68 40.12 12.24
CA VAL A 560 -63.29 38.73 12.48
C VAL A 560 -64.53 37.86 12.36
N ALA A 561 -64.41 36.73 11.67
CA ALA A 561 -65.49 35.76 11.59
C ALA A 561 -65.85 35.26 12.99
N TYR A 562 -67.14 35.25 13.32
CA TYR A 562 -67.62 34.65 14.55
C TYR A 562 -67.58 33.12 14.43
N LEU A 563 -66.98 32.44 15.42
CA LEU A 563 -66.91 30.98 15.47
C LEU A 563 -67.83 30.45 16.59
N PRO A 564 -68.58 29.36 16.37
CA PRO A 564 -69.35 28.70 17.42
C PRO A 564 -68.52 28.41 18.69
N GLY A 565 -69.13 28.58 19.86
CA GLY A 565 -68.51 28.28 21.15
C GLY A 565 -67.56 29.36 21.68
N THR A 566 -67.39 30.49 20.97
CA THR A 566 -66.50 31.59 21.41
C THR A 566 -67.18 32.61 22.35
N GLY A 567 -68.45 32.37 22.73
CA GLY A 567 -69.26 33.25 23.57
C GLY A 567 -70.11 34.24 22.74
N PRO A 568 -70.69 35.28 23.35
CA PRO A 568 -71.52 36.25 22.64
C PRO A 568 -70.75 37.07 21.60
N ALA A 569 -71.32 37.21 20.41
CA ALA A 569 -70.73 37.98 19.32
C ALA A 569 -70.55 39.47 19.68
N THR A 570 -69.51 40.10 19.14
CA THR A 570 -69.16 41.50 19.39
C THR A 570 -69.35 42.35 18.14
N PHE A 571 -68.99 43.63 18.21
CA PHE A 571 -69.00 44.50 17.04
C PHE A 571 -67.95 44.08 15.99
N ASP A 572 -66.91 43.35 16.39
CA ASP A 572 -65.87 42.85 15.48
C ASP A 572 -66.42 41.78 14.53
N ASN A 573 -67.55 41.15 14.86
CA ASN A 573 -68.20 40.17 14.00
C ASN A 573 -69.25 40.80 13.07
N ILE A 574 -69.55 42.09 13.22
CA ILE A 574 -70.68 42.77 12.58
C ILE A 574 -70.20 43.95 11.74
N THR A 575 -70.55 43.96 10.46
CA THR A 575 -70.24 45.08 9.55
C THR A 575 -71.34 46.15 9.62
N SER A 576 -70.96 47.40 9.41
CA SER A 576 -71.90 48.53 9.31
C SER A 576 -72.20 48.94 7.86
N TYR A 577 -71.69 48.16 6.90
CA TYR A 577 -71.71 48.48 5.48
C TYR A 577 -73.14 48.55 4.93
N SER A 578 -73.46 49.63 4.23
CA SER A 578 -74.77 49.97 3.70
C SER A 578 -75.26 49.03 2.61
N ARG A 579 -74.35 48.26 1.99
CA ARG A 579 -74.68 47.23 1.01
C ARG A 579 -74.84 45.84 1.63
N GLY A 580 -74.86 45.73 2.96
CA GLY A 580 -74.99 44.45 3.65
C GLY A 580 -73.68 43.65 3.68
N ILE A 581 -73.80 42.35 3.92
CA ILE A 581 -72.73 41.39 3.65
C ILE A 581 -72.80 41.02 2.17
N ASN A 582 -71.87 41.52 1.37
CA ASN A 582 -71.86 41.29 -0.07
C ASN A 582 -70.53 40.71 -0.61
N GLY A 583 -69.55 40.46 0.27
CA GLY A 583 -68.29 39.81 -0.06
C GLY A 583 -67.75 39.01 1.13
N VAL A 584 -67.45 37.73 0.91
CA VAL A 584 -66.75 36.83 1.84
C VAL A 584 -65.60 36.16 1.11
N MET A 585 -64.45 36.00 1.78
CA MET A 585 -63.34 35.17 1.31
C MET A 585 -63.05 34.04 2.28
N VAL A 586 -62.74 32.86 1.74
CA VAL A 586 -62.31 31.68 2.48
C VAL A 586 -61.00 31.18 1.90
N ASP A 587 -59.98 31.06 2.75
CA ASP A 587 -58.66 30.58 2.35
C ASP A 587 -58.52 29.10 2.78
N VAL A 588 -58.42 28.19 1.81
CA VAL A 588 -58.39 26.73 2.01
C VAL A 588 -57.01 26.17 1.63
N SER A 589 -56.30 25.58 2.60
CA SER A 589 -55.01 24.96 2.38
C SER A 589 -55.17 23.53 1.86
N GLN A 590 -54.51 23.23 0.74
CA GLN A 590 -54.47 21.90 0.11
C GLN A 590 -55.86 21.24 -0.05
N PRO A 591 -56.80 21.86 -0.80
CA PRO A 591 -58.07 21.22 -1.09
C PRO A 591 -57.85 19.92 -1.88
N ALA A 592 -58.63 18.87 -1.56
CA ALA A 592 -58.50 17.56 -2.20
C ALA A 592 -58.96 17.54 -3.68
N GLY A 593 -59.77 18.51 -4.08
CA GLY A 593 -60.27 18.70 -5.44
C GLY A 593 -60.46 20.18 -5.80
N SER A 594 -61.09 20.44 -6.95
CA SER A 594 -61.42 21.81 -7.36
C SER A 594 -62.62 22.34 -6.60
N LEU A 595 -62.46 23.47 -5.89
CA LEU A 595 -63.53 24.11 -5.13
C LEU A 595 -64.53 24.82 -6.07
N THR A 596 -65.81 24.72 -5.71
CA THR A 596 -66.97 25.22 -6.46
C THR A 596 -68.02 25.81 -5.50
N ALA A 597 -69.10 26.37 -6.04
CA ALA A 597 -70.20 26.87 -5.23
C ALA A 597 -70.92 25.76 -4.43
N ASP A 598 -70.87 24.50 -4.89
CA ASP A 598 -71.51 23.37 -4.25
C ASP A 598 -70.75 22.90 -2.98
N ASP A 599 -69.56 23.44 -2.73
CA ASP A 599 -68.75 23.12 -1.55
C ASP A 599 -69.01 24.05 -0.36
N PHE A 600 -70.02 24.92 -0.48
CA PHE A 600 -70.40 25.90 0.51
C PHE A 600 -71.91 25.95 0.70
N SER A 601 -72.36 26.10 1.94
CA SER A 601 -73.77 26.39 2.23
C SER A 601 -73.95 27.63 3.09
N PHE A 602 -75.04 28.37 2.81
CA PHE A 602 -75.28 29.70 3.35
C PHE A 602 -76.67 29.82 3.96
N ARG A 603 -76.74 30.35 5.18
CA ARG A 603 -78.01 30.64 5.88
C ARG A 603 -78.03 32.03 6.44
N VAL A 604 -79.21 32.64 6.53
CA VAL A 604 -79.39 33.98 7.08
C VAL A 604 -80.39 34.03 8.22
N SER A 605 -80.07 34.79 9.26
CA SER A 605 -80.98 34.99 10.37
C SER A 605 -82.15 35.91 9.99
N SER A 606 -83.23 35.84 10.77
CA SER A 606 -84.18 36.96 10.82
C SER A 606 -83.54 38.17 11.56
N GLN A 607 -84.05 39.38 11.32
CA GLN A 607 -83.44 40.61 11.88
C GLN A 607 -83.67 40.77 13.39
N LEU A 608 -84.87 40.43 13.89
CA LEU A 608 -85.26 40.63 15.29
C LEU A 608 -85.33 39.32 16.12
N ALA A 609 -85.16 38.16 15.48
CA ALA A 609 -85.12 36.85 16.12
C ALA A 609 -83.99 36.00 15.55
N ALA A 610 -82.77 36.56 15.49
CA ALA A 610 -81.56 35.76 15.32
C ALA A 610 -81.42 34.86 16.57
N ASN A 611 -82.09 33.71 16.53
CA ASN A 611 -81.99 32.71 17.58
C ASN A 611 -80.58 32.11 17.54
N ASN A 612 -80.10 31.61 18.69
CA ASN A 612 -78.82 30.91 18.78
C ASN A 612 -78.89 29.49 18.19
N THR A 613 -79.76 29.27 17.20
CA THR A 613 -80.03 27.98 16.56
C THR A 613 -79.95 28.11 15.03
N PRO A 614 -78.74 28.23 14.44
CA PRO A 614 -78.56 28.46 13.00
C PRO A 614 -79.22 27.43 12.09
N SER A 615 -79.44 26.20 12.54
CA SER A 615 -80.17 25.18 11.78
C SER A 615 -81.62 25.57 11.46
N GLN A 616 -82.20 26.53 12.19
CA GLN A 616 -83.54 27.08 11.95
C GLN A 616 -83.53 28.34 11.09
N TRP A 617 -82.36 28.84 10.70
CA TRP A 617 -82.24 30.02 9.84
C TRP A 617 -82.63 29.69 8.40
N GLU A 618 -83.11 30.71 7.69
CA GLU A 618 -83.54 30.59 6.30
C GLU A 618 -82.32 30.40 5.40
N VAL A 619 -82.50 29.73 4.25
CA VAL A 619 -81.45 29.65 3.23
C VAL A 619 -81.16 31.05 2.70
N ALA A 620 -79.88 31.41 2.61
CA ALA A 620 -79.49 32.71 2.06
C ALA A 620 -79.86 32.81 0.57
N GLU A 621 -79.98 34.04 0.06
CA GLU A 621 -79.99 34.23 -1.39
C GLU A 621 -78.69 33.68 -1.99
N ASN A 622 -78.77 33.07 -3.16
CA ASN A 622 -77.58 32.50 -3.82
C ASN A 622 -76.56 33.62 -4.09
N PRO A 623 -75.26 33.34 -3.91
CA PRO A 623 -74.20 34.24 -4.36
C PRO A 623 -74.36 34.54 -5.85
N THR A 624 -74.05 35.77 -6.26
CA THR A 624 -73.96 36.15 -7.67
C THR A 624 -72.69 35.58 -8.31
N THR A 625 -71.64 35.30 -7.53
CA THR A 625 -70.39 34.71 -8.00
C THR A 625 -69.69 33.94 -6.87
N VAL A 626 -69.15 32.77 -7.20
CA VAL A 626 -68.15 32.03 -6.41
C VAL A 626 -66.95 31.79 -7.32
N SER A 627 -65.76 32.25 -6.93
CA SER A 627 -64.54 32.12 -7.73
C SER A 627 -63.37 31.65 -6.87
N VAL A 628 -62.48 30.85 -7.45
CA VAL A 628 -61.27 30.34 -6.78
C VAL A 628 -60.05 30.98 -7.42
N ARG A 629 -59.20 31.58 -6.59
CA ARG A 629 -57.86 32.04 -6.95
C ARG A 629 -56.80 31.17 -6.27
N PRO A 630 -56.21 30.20 -6.99
CA PRO A 630 -55.21 29.32 -6.42
C PRO A 630 -53.97 30.06 -5.90
N GLY A 631 -53.52 29.72 -4.70
CA GLY A 631 -52.33 30.32 -4.07
C GLY A 631 -52.42 31.79 -3.65
N ALA A 632 -53.58 32.46 -3.83
CA ALA A 632 -53.76 33.87 -3.47
C ALA A 632 -54.11 34.10 -1.99
N GLY A 633 -54.41 33.02 -1.25
CA GLY A 633 -54.79 33.06 0.15
C GLY A 633 -53.62 33.14 1.12
N VAL A 634 -53.92 33.17 2.41
CA VAL A 634 -52.94 33.15 3.51
C VAL A 634 -51.96 31.98 3.32
N SER A 635 -50.66 32.28 3.36
CA SER A 635 -49.58 31.29 3.24
C SER A 635 -49.60 30.46 1.95
N GLY A 636 -50.16 31.00 0.85
CA GLY A 636 -50.23 30.30 -0.43
C GLY A 636 -51.37 29.29 -0.54
N SER A 637 -52.39 29.40 0.32
CA SER A 637 -53.62 28.63 0.20
C SER A 637 -54.47 29.11 -0.98
N ASP A 638 -55.49 28.34 -1.37
CA ASP A 638 -56.45 28.76 -2.39
C ASP A 638 -57.48 29.70 -1.77
N ARG A 639 -57.70 30.87 -2.39
CA ARG A 639 -58.68 31.86 -1.94
C ARG A 639 -59.98 31.69 -2.71
N VAL A 640 -61.07 31.43 -2.00
CA VAL A 640 -62.43 31.37 -2.55
C VAL A 640 -63.15 32.66 -2.24
N GLU A 641 -63.62 33.36 -3.26
CA GLU A 641 -64.33 34.63 -3.15
C GLU A 641 -65.81 34.44 -3.49
N ILE A 642 -66.67 34.87 -2.57
CA ILE A 642 -68.11 34.66 -2.61
C ILE A 642 -68.78 36.03 -2.51
N VAL A 643 -69.52 36.40 -3.56
CA VAL A 643 -70.12 37.72 -3.71
C VAL A 643 -71.64 37.62 -3.82
N TRP A 644 -72.36 38.54 -3.17
CA TRP A 644 -73.81 38.71 -3.29
C TRP A 644 -74.18 40.07 -3.87
N ALA A 645 -75.42 40.19 -4.37
CA ALA A 645 -75.96 41.46 -4.79
C ALA A 645 -76.04 42.47 -3.61
N PRO A 646 -75.84 43.78 -3.85
CA PRO A 646 -75.96 44.79 -2.81
C PRO A 646 -77.30 44.73 -2.07
N GLY A 647 -77.25 44.62 -0.75
CA GLY A 647 -78.41 44.57 0.13
C GLY A 647 -79.05 43.19 0.30
N ALA A 648 -78.58 42.16 -0.42
CA ALA A 648 -79.11 40.78 -0.31
C ALA A 648 -79.07 40.27 1.13
N ILE A 649 -77.98 40.57 1.84
CA ILE A 649 -77.77 40.20 3.25
C ILE A 649 -77.62 41.47 4.08
N ALA A 650 -78.70 42.25 4.15
CA ALA A 650 -78.76 43.48 4.96
C ALA A 650 -79.42 43.23 6.33
N ASN A 651 -78.84 43.84 7.36
CA ASN A 651 -79.38 43.91 8.73
C ASN A 651 -79.66 42.54 9.38
N ARG A 652 -78.82 41.53 9.09
CA ARG A 652 -78.97 40.14 9.56
C ARG A 652 -77.62 39.44 9.67
N TRP A 653 -77.60 38.24 10.26
CA TRP A 653 -76.43 37.35 10.26
C TRP A 653 -76.40 36.45 9.04
N LEU A 654 -75.20 36.17 8.54
CA LEU A 654 -74.87 35.13 7.57
C LEU A 654 -74.08 34.03 8.27
N GLN A 655 -74.53 32.79 8.13
CA GLN A 655 -73.74 31.59 8.37
C GLN A 655 -73.10 31.15 7.06
N VAL A 656 -71.80 30.84 7.11
CA VAL A 656 -71.06 30.19 6.05
C VAL A 656 -70.61 28.83 6.57
N ILE A 657 -70.90 27.77 5.82
CA ILE A 657 -70.39 26.42 6.05
C ILE A 657 -69.51 26.09 4.86
N VAL A 658 -68.22 25.86 5.11
CA VAL A 658 -67.33 25.19 4.15
C VAL A 658 -67.49 23.70 4.40
N GLU A 659 -68.05 22.99 3.44
CA GLU A 659 -68.52 21.62 3.65
C GLU A 659 -67.34 20.66 3.81
N GLY A 660 -67.33 19.91 4.90
CA GLY A 660 -66.39 18.81 5.16
C GLY A 660 -67.10 17.47 5.24
N ASN A 661 -66.37 16.45 5.68
CA ASN A 661 -66.87 15.08 5.83
C ASN A 661 -67.58 14.86 7.18
N ASP A 662 -68.65 15.62 7.44
CA ASP A 662 -69.47 15.52 8.65
C ASP A 662 -70.97 15.75 8.37
N ASP A 663 -71.82 15.69 9.40
CA ASP A 663 -73.28 15.88 9.25
C ASP A 663 -73.68 17.24 8.64
N ALA A 664 -72.83 18.27 8.79
CA ALA A 664 -73.13 19.62 8.32
C ALA A 664 -72.78 19.81 6.83
N GLY A 665 -71.72 19.15 6.35
CA GLY A 665 -71.23 19.25 4.97
C GLY A 665 -71.43 18.00 4.12
N GLY A 666 -71.93 16.91 4.71
CA GLY A 666 -72.09 15.62 4.03
C GLY A 666 -70.76 14.89 3.84
N PHE A 667 -70.53 14.36 2.63
CA PHE A 667 -69.30 13.67 2.25
C PHE A 667 -68.61 14.44 1.11
N ASN A 668 -68.19 15.67 1.41
CA ASN A 668 -67.58 16.54 0.43
C ASN A 668 -66.12 16.16 0.17
N THR A 669 -65.89 15.46 -0.95
CA THR A 669 -64.56 15.02 -1.37
C THR A 669 -63.73 16.11 -2.06
N ASN A 670 -64.33 17.24 -2.45
CA ASN A 670 -63.61 18.31 -3.14
C ASN A 670 -62.85 19.20 -2.14
N THR A 671 -63.43 19.49 -0.98
CA THR A 671 -62.72 20.22 0.07
C THR A 671 -61.64 19.34 0.68
N GLY A 672 -61.96 18.09 1.05
CA GLY A 672 -61.05 17.21 1.78
C GLY A 672 -60.99 17.50 3.28
N LEU A 673 -61.86 18.38 3.78
CA LEU A 673 -61.93 18.71 5.21
C LEU A 673 -62.50 17.53 6.01
N PRO A 674 -61.87 17.13 7.14
CA PRO A 674 -62.40 16.07 8.00
C PRO A 674 -63.68 16.47 8.74
N ALA A 675 -63.92 17.77 8.93
CA ALA A 675 -65.14 18.34 9.48
C ALA A 675 -65.41 19.68 8.80
N SER A 676 -66.69 20.07 8.71
CA SER A 676 -67.09 21.34 8.11
C SER A 676 -66.58 22.52 8.91
N ASP A 677 -66.16 23.56 8.20
CA ASP A 677 -65.78 24.82 8.83
C ASP A 677 -66.98 25.79 8.86
N ILE A 678 -67.44 26.13 10.07
CA ILE A 678 -68.67 26.91 10.26
C ILE A 678 -68.33 28.24 10.92
N PHE A 679 -68.66 29.34 10.25
CA PHE A 679 -68.43 30.69 10.77
C PHE A 679 -69.52 31.68 10.36
N PHE A 680 -69.54 32.85 10.99
CA PHE A 680 -70.61 33.83 10.81
C PHE A 680 -70.10 35.26 10.70
N PHE A 681 -70.84 36.07 9.94
CA PHE A 681 -70.71 37.52 9.93
C PHE A 681 -72.09 38.15 10.11
N GLY A 682 -72.16 39.25 10.85
CA GLY A 682 -73.35 40.06 10.98
C GLY A 682 -73.28 41.32 10.14
N ASN A 683 -74.43 41.90 9.82
CA ASN A 683 -74.49 43.26 9.29
C ASN A 683 -75.57 44.05 10.02
N ARG A 684 -75.22 45.25 10.48
CA ARG A 684 -76.15 46.24 11.02
C ARG A 684 -75.82 47.59 10.40
N ILE A 685 -76.54 47.95 9.34
CA ILE A 685 -76.27 49.15 8.54
C ILE A 685 -76.29 50.38 9.44
N GLY A 686 -75.22 51.17 9.41
CA GLY A 686 -75.14 52.42 10.16
C GLY A 686 -74.75 52.30 11.63
N ASP A 687 -74.44 51.10 12.15
CA ASP A 687 -74.00 50.93 13.54
C ASP A 687 -72.53 51.38 13.71
N THR A 688 -72.27 52.24 14.70
CA THR A 688 -70.91 52.70 15.05
C THR A 688 -70.27 51.90 16.20
N GLY A 689 -70.91 50.83 16.65
CA GLY A 689 -70.50 49.99 17.77
C GLY A 689 -71.08 50.43 19.11
N THR A 690 -72.10 51.30 19.11
CA THR A 690 -72.67 51.91 20.33
C THR A 690 -73.82 51.12 20.98
N GLY A 691 -74.06 49.90 20.49
CA GLY A 691 -75.07 48.99 21.00
C GLY A 691 -74.82 48.46 22.42
N THR A 692 -75.62 47.48 22.84
CA THR A 692 -75.49 46.80 24.15
C THR A 692 -74.72 45.48 24.01
N PRO A 693 -74.36 44.80 25.11
CA PRO A 693 -73.77 43.46 25.02
C PRO A 693 -74.60 42.46 24.20
N GLY A 694 -75.94 42.58 24.20
CA GLY A 694 -76.82 41.66 23.47
C GLY A 694 -77.36 42.18 22.14
N LEU A 695 -77.20 43.47 21.82
CA LEU A 695 -77.75 44.09 20.61
C LEU A 695 -76.71 44.99 19.92
N ALA A 696 -76.52 44.81 18.62
CA ALA A 696 -76.01 45.84 17.72
C ALA A 696 -77.15 46.81 17.40
N ILE A 697 -76.91 48.13 17.47
CA ILE A 697 -77.98 49.13 17.40
C ILE A 697 -77.55 50.28 16.49
N THR A 698 -78.37 50.56 15.48
CA THR A 698 -78.30 51.81 14.73
C THR A 698 -79.34 52.77 15.31
N SER A 699 -78.90 53.93 15.75
CA SER A 699 -79.73 54.91 16.44
C SER A 699 -79.44 56.34 15.98
N ALA A 700 -80.15 57.30 16.57
CA ALA A 700 -79.84 58.72 16.38
C ALA A 700 -78.43 59.09 16.87
N LEU A 701 -77.82 58.31 17.78
CA LEU A 701 -76.44 58.54 18.22
C LEU A 701 -75.45 58.27 17.10
N ASP A 702 -75.67 57.19 16.33
CA ASP A 702 -74.83 56.82 15.19
C ASP A 702 -74.93 57.85 14.06
N GLU A 703 -76.15 58.35 13.79
CA GLU A 703 -76.35 59.47 12.86
C GLU A 703 -75.56 60.72 13.31
N ILE A 704 -75.66 61.09 14.60
CA ILE A 704 -74.95 62.25 15.14
C ILE A 704 -73.44 62.03 15.09
N ALA A 705 -72.97 60.81 15.36
CA ALA A 705 -71.55 60.45 15.31
C ALA A 705 -70.99 60.60 13.89
N ALA A 706 -71.71 60.13 12.85
CA ALA A 706 -71.31 60.35 11.47
C ALA A 706 -71.30 61.83 11.09
N ARG A 707 -72.32 62.60 11.49
CA ARG A 707 -72.37 64.06 11.26
C ARG A 707 -71.25 64.83 11.96
N ALA A 708 -70.82 64.36 13.13
CA ALA A 708 -69.77 65.00 13.93
C ALA A 708 -68.36 64.70 13.42
N ASN A 709 -68.20 63.69 12.56
CA ASN A 709 -66.90 63.19 12.09
C ASN A 709 -66.75 63.26 10.56
N VAL A 710 -67.31 64.30 9.92
CA VAL A 710 -67.20 64.53 8.47
C VAL A 710 -65.74 64.74 8.05
N GLY A 711 -65.30 64.05 6.99
CA GLY A 711 -63.91 64.11 6.53
C GLY A 711 -63.65 63.35 5.23
N PHE A 712 -62.48 63.56 4.64
CA PHE A 712 -61.99 62.83 3.47
C PHE A 712 -60.87 61.86 3.86
N GLY A 713 -60.62 60.84 3.05
CA GLY A 713 -59.57 59.85 3.31
C GLY A 713 -59.91 58.95 4.50
N ALA A 714 -61.18 58.63 4.69
CA ALA A 714 -61.60 57.63 5.67
C ALA A 714 -60.92 56.30 5.35
N ALA A 715 -60.25 55.71 6.35
CA ALA A 715 -59.73 54.36 6.21
C ALA A 715 -60.88 53.35 6.09
N ILE A 716 -60.61 52.19 5.51
CA ILE A 716 -61.60 51.10 5.37
C ILE A 716 -62.21 50.62 6.70
N THR A 717 -61.57 50.92 7.83
CA THR A 717 -62.04 50.59 9.18
C THR A 717 -62.84 51.72 9.84
N ASN A 718 -63.01 52.87 9.18
CA ASN A 718 -63.66 54.03 9.78
C ASN A 718 -65.12 53.68 10.14
N PRO A 719 -65.53 53.73 11.42
CA PRO A 719 -66.86 53.29 11.84
C PRO A 719 -67.98 54.23 11.38
N PHE A 720 -67.65 55.40 10.84
CA PHE A 720 -68.61 56.42 10.39
C PHE A 720 -68.80 56.47 8.87
N ASP A 721 -67.99 55.73 8.11
CA ASP A 721 -68.10 55.59 6.66
C ASP A 721 -68.88 54.31 6.35
N PHE A 722 -70.20 54.43 6.19
CA PHE A 722 -71.10 53.29 6.04
C PHE A 722 -71.25 52.85 4.60
N ASP A 723 -70.93 53.68 3.61
CA ASP A 723 -70.89 53.27 2.19
C ASP A 723 -69.48 52.96 1.68
N ARG A 724 -68.49 53.01 2.58
CA ARG A 724 -67.08 52.70 2.33
C ARG A 724 -66.57 53.47 1.12
N SER A 725 -67.02 54.71 0.98
CA SER A 725 -66.66 55.61 -0.11
C SER A 725 -65.31 56.31 0.11
N GLY A 726 -64.70 56.14 1.28
CA GLY A 726 -63.49 56.87 1.69
C GLY A 726 -63.81 58.30 2.16
N LEU A 727 -65.09 58.66 2.30
CA LEU A 727 -65.57 59.97 2.72
C LEU A 727 -66.65 59.79 3.79
N VAL A 728 -66.51 60.44 4.94
CA VAL A 728 -67.62 60.56 5.90
C VAL A 728 -68.35 61.85 5.57
N ASN A 729 -69.60 61.78 5.13
CA ASN A 729 -70.38 62.95 4.71
C ASN A 729 -71.88 62.86 5.07
N ALA A 730 -72.71 63.73 4.49
CA ALA A 730 -74.14 63.75 4.76
C ALA A 730 -74.86 62.44 4.39
N VAL A 731 -74.32 61.69 3.42
CA VAL A 731 -74.80 60.37 3.00
C VAL A 731 -74.73 59.39 4.17
N ASP A 732 -73.63 59.32 4.91
CA ASP A 732 -73.48 58.42 6.07
C ASP A 732 -74.47 58.73 7.19
N GLY A 733 -74.66 60.01 7.49
CA GLY A 733 -75.69 60.45 8.42
C GLY A 733 -77.10 60.05 7.97
N ILE A 734 -77.38 60.09 6.66
CA ILE A 734 -78.66 59.64 6.09
C ILE A 734 -78.77 58.11 6.14
N ILE A 735 -77.67 57.37 5.90
CA ILE A 735 -77.63 55.91 5.99
C ILE A 735 -77.99 55.46 7.40
N ALA A 736 -77.36 56.02 8.44
CA ALA A 736 -77.69 55.70 9.83
C ALA A 736 -79.15 56.06 10.17
N ARG A 737 -79.60 57.26 9.76
CA ARG A 737 -81.00 57.70 9.98
C ARG A 737 -82.03 56.76 9.37
N ASN A 738 -81.80 56.31 8.14
CA ASN A 738 -82.74 55.47 7.41
C ASN A 738 -82.70 54.01 7.85
N ASN A 739 -81.70 53.61 8.63
CA ASN A 739 -81.50 52.23 9.10
C ASN A 739 -81.59 52.09 10.62
N VAL A 740 -82.37 52.94 11.30
CA VAL A 740 -82.60 52.82 12.75
C VAL A 740 -83.19 51.45 13.11
N GLY A 741 -82.67 50.82 14.16
CA GLY A 741 -83.14 49.55 14.68
C GLY A 741 -82.03 48.73 15.35
N ALA A 742 -82.32 47.47 15.66
CA ALA A 742 -81.40 46.58 16.35
C ALA A 742 -81.20 45.24 15.61
N LEU A 743 -80.05 44.63 15.84
CA LEU A 743 -79.72 43.25 15.48
C LEU A 743 -79.27 42.52 16.75
N VAL A 744 -79.82 41.34 17.01
CA VAL A 744 -79.40 40.51 18.14
C VAL A 744 -77.99 39.99 17.90
N LYS A 745 -77.11 40.13 18.89
CA LYS A 745 -75.78 39.49 18.89
C LYS A 745 -75.95 38.03 19.24
N VAL A 746 -75.52 37.14 18.35
CA VAL A 746 -75.65 35.70 18.53
C VAL A 746 -74.66 35.17 19.56
N ASP A 747 -75.02 34.10 20.27
CA ASP A 747 -74.16 33.31 21.14
C ASP A 747 -74.40 31.84 20.81
N VAL A 748 -73.80 31.39 19.71
CA VAL A 748 -74.01 30.06 19.15
C VAL A 748 -73.06 29.10 19.87
N GLY A 749 -73.60 28.07 20.54
CA GLY A 749 -72.78 27.01 21.12
C GLY A 749 -72.06 26.19 20.05
N THR A 750 -71.03 25.45 20.42
CA THR A 750 -70.42 24.46 19.52
C THR A 750 -71.50 23.51 18.97
N PRO A 751 -71.50 23.19 17.67
CA PRO A 751 -72.32 22.11 17.14
C PRO A 751 -72.14 20.87 18.01
N ALA A 752 -73.24 20.20 18.37
CA ALA A 752 -73.14 18.95 19.11
C ALA A 752 -72.30 17.99 18.27
N ALA A 753 -71.25 17.41 18.86
CA ALA A 753 -70.51 16.34 18.23
C ALA A 753 -71.49 15.22 17.82
N PRO A 754 -71.27 14.53 16.68
CA PRO A 754 -72.09 13.39 16.32
C PRO A 754 -72.14 12.43 17.49
N VAL A 755 -73.35 12.07 17.94
CA VAL A 755 -73.52 10.92 18.82
C VAL A 755 -73.15 9.73 17.95
N GLU A 756 -72.06 9.04 18.25
CA GLU A 756 -71.72 7.79 17.57
C GLU A 756 -72.94 6.87 17.61
N SER A 757 -73.58 6.66 16.46
CA SER A 757 -74.59 5.65 16.31
C SER A 757 -73.90 4.30 16.39
N SER A 758 -73.99 3.66 17.55
CA SER A 758 -73.60 2.25 17.70
C SER A 758 -74.62 1.38 16.96
N GLU A 759 -74.28 0.88 15.77
CA GLU A 759 -74.81 -0.38 15.22
C GLU A 759 -73.78 -1.05 14.28
N PRO A 760 -73.85 -2.38 14.11
CA PRO A 760 -72.82 -3.29 14.58
C PRO A 760 -71.77 -3.67 13.52
N GLU A 761 -70.51 -3.76 13.93
CA GLU A 761 -69.49 -4.44 13.14
C GLU A 761 -69.76 -5.94 13.08
N LEU A 762 -70.05 -6.41 11.87
CA LEU A 762 -69.95 -7.80 11.50
C LEU A 762 -68.47 -8.12 11.23
N ALA A 763 -67.70 -8.43 12.27
CA ALA A 763 -66.36 -9.01 12.11
C ALA A 763 -66.22 -10.24 13.01
N ALA A 764 -66.16 -11.39 12.34
CA ALA A 764 -66.09 -12.71 12.94
C ALA A 764 -64.85 -12.90 13.81
N ALA A 765 -65.07 -13.47 14.98
CA ALA A 765 -64.04 -13.98 15.87
C ALA A 765 -63.25 -15.13 15.24
N ILE A 766 -61.92 -15.04 15.27
CA ILE A 766 -61.04 -16.19 15.46
C ILE A 766 -60.11 -15.86 16.62
N ALA A 767 -60.33 -16.55 17.73
CA ALA A 767 -59.49 -16.51 18.92
C ALA A 767 -58.28 -17.45 18.74
N ILE A 768 -57.09 -16.99 19.13
CA ILE A 768 -55.97 -17.83 19.54
C ILE A 768 -55.36 -17.20 20.80
N PRO A 769 -55.09 -17.97 21.89
CA PRO A 769 -54.80 -17.43 23.21
C PRO A 769 -53.31 -17.16 23.48
N ASP A 770 -53.11 -16.22 24.42
CA ASP A 770 -51.92 -15.79 25.14
C ASP A 770 -50.88 -16.88 25.51
N PRO A 771 -49.58 -16.55 25.50
CA PRO A 771 -48.61 -17.20 26.37
C PRO A 771 -47.90 -16.22 27.32
N ALA A 772 -48.30 -16.29 28.59
CA ALA A 772 -47.44 -16.59 29.74
C ALA A 772 -46.04 -15.95 29.82
N THR A 773 -45.89 -15.05 30.80
CA THR A 773 -44.62 -14.76 31.49
C THR A 773 -44.01 -16.00 32.16
N PRO A 774 -42.67 -16.08 32.23
CA PRO A 774 -42.01 -16.63 33.43
C PRO A 774 -41.01 -15.67 34.09
N ARG A 775 -40.96 -15.81 35.41
CA ARG A 775 -40.22 -15.06 36.42
C ARG A 775 -38.70 -15.31 36.39
N GLU A 776 -37.98 -14.35 36.96
CA GLU A 776 -36.60 -14.45 37.46
C GLU A 776 -36.33 -15.70 38.32
N PRO A 777 -35.03 -15.96 38.59
CA PRO A 777 -34.62 -15.91 39.99
C PRO A 777 -33.34 -15.10 40.26
N ARG A 778 -33.42 -14.20 41.26
CA ARG A 778 -32.28 -13.72 42.05
C ARG A 778 -31.56 -14.86 42.77
N ARG A 779 -30.22 -14.81 42.80
CA ARG A 779 -29.43 -15.05 44.02
C ARG A 779 -28.18 -14.16 44.05
N SER A 780 -27.85 -13.77 45.27
CA SER A 780 -26.94 -12.74 45.76
C SER A 780 -25.71 -13.34 46.48
N PHE A 781 -24.75 -12.46 46.84
CA PHE A 781 -23.57 -12.58 47.74
C PHE A 781 -22.26 -13.06 47.10
N SER A 782 -21.06 -12.53 47.42
CA SER A 782 -20.59 -11.31 48.10
C SER A 782 -19.05 -11.29 48.11
N ALA A 783 -18.45 -10.11 47.98
CA ALA A 783 -17.22 -9.58 48.59
C ALA A 783 -15.99 -10.48 48.85
N PHE A 784 -14.83 -10.01 48.37
CA PHE A 784 -13.60 -9.95 49.17
C PHE A 784 -12.77 -8.71 48.78
N ASP A 785 -12.71 -7.75 49.69
CA ASP A 785 -11.66 -6.74 49.80
C ASP A 785 -10.46 -7.33 50.54
N ALA A 786 -9.24 -6.97 50.13
CA ALA A 786 -8.15 -6.70 51.07
C ALA A 786 -7.02 -5.88 50.41
N ASN A 787 -6.92 -4.63 50.89
CA ASN A 787 -5.80 -3.68 50.83
C ASN A 787 -4.38 -4.27 50.95
N SER A 788 -3.42 -3.65 50.27
CA SER A 788 -2.33 -2.85 50.88
C SER A 788 -1.44 -2.21 49.79
N GLN A 789 -1.48 -0.88 49.68
CA GLN A 789 -0.40 0.05 50.08
C GLN A 789 0.97 -0.16 49.39
N SER A 790 1.36 0.77 48.50
CA SER A 790 2.42 1.76 48.80
C SER A 790 2.66 2.72 47.62
N LEU A 791 2.77 4.00 47.98
CA LEU A 791 2.92 5.21 47.16
C LEU A 791 4.40 5.44 46.66
N PRO A 792 4.69 6.52 45.91
CA PRO A 792 5.63 6.57 44.79
C PRO A 792 7.05 7.07 45.16
N ALA A 793 8.00 6.94 44.23
CA ALA A 793 9.27 7.67 44.28
C ALA A 793 9.94 7.83 42.90
N GLU A 794 9.84 9.03 42.33
CA GLU A 794 11.01 9.78 41.84
C GLU A 794 11.41 10.77 42.98
N PRO A 795 12.62 11.41 43.05
CA PRO A 795 13.51 11.79 41.94
C PRO A 795 15.04 11.76 42.25
N GLN A 796 15.82 12.20 41.25
CA GLN A 796 17.08 12.97 41.31
C GLN A 796 18.43 12.29 40.95
N ARG A 797 18.99 12.88 39.87
CA ARG A 797 20.37 13.39 39.68
C ARG A 797 21.53 12.41 39.86
N LEU A 798 22.26 12.21 38.77
CA LEU A 798 23.70 12.49 38.73
C LEU A 798 24.10 13.02 37.34
N ARG A 799 24.47 14.31 37.31
CA ARG A 799 25.35 14.87 36.29
C ARG A 799 26.77 14.40 36.62
N HIS A 800 27.46 13.81 35.66
CA HIS A 800 28.89 14.06 35.52
C HIS A 800 29.25 14.05 34.05
N GLY A 801 29.61 15.23 33.54
CA GLY A 801 30.31 15.34 32.27
C GLY A 801 31.80 15.12 32.51
N GLN A 802 32.48 14.58 31.52
CA GLN A 802 33.81 15.04 31.16
C GLN A 802 33.91 15.10 29.64
N ASP A 803 33.94 16.34 29.16
CA ASP A 803 34.66 16.72 27.95
C ASP A 803 36.09 16.17 28.01
N ARG A 804 36.53 15.52 26.92
CA ARG A 804 37.83 15.79 26.29
C ARG A 804 37.75 15.45 24.81
N GLY A 805 37.49 16.45 23.99
CA GLY A 805 38.03 16.48 22.63
C GLY A 805 39.49 16.93 22.69
N ILE A 806 40.38 16.15 22.09
CA ILE A 806 41.62 16.65 21.47
C ILE A 806 41.79 15.90 20.15
N LEU A 807 42.04 16.70 19.12
CA LEU A 807 42.26 16.40 17.72
C LEU A 807 43.63 15.75 17.45
N GLN A 808 43.72 15.20 16.22
CA GLN A 808 44.88 15.11 15.32
C GLN A 808 45.67 13.79 15.25
N ASP A 809 45.43 13.13 14.11
CA ASP A 809 46.38 12.70 13.07
C ASP A 809 47.44 11.61 13.33
N GLU A 810 47.52 10.76 12.29
CA GLU A 810 48.55 9.79 11.92
C GLU A 810 48.51 8.41 12.59
N ALA A 811 47.90 7.44 11.90
CA ALA A 811 48.58 6.21 11.47
C ALA A 811 47.63 5.37 10.60
N LEU A 812 47.90 5.38 9.30
CA LEU A 812 47.31 4.52 8.29
C LEU A 812 48.28 3.34 8.12
N LEU A 813 48.19 2.32 8.98
CA LEU A 813 48.77 0.98 8.78
C LEU A 813 48.36 0.06 9.95
N SER A 814 48.08 -1.21 9.63
CA SER A 814 47.71 -2.33 10.51
C SER A 814 46.26 -2.41 10.97
N VAL A 815 45.37 -2.76 10.04
CA VAL A 815 44.34 -3.77 10.33
C VAL A 815 44.92 -5.06 9.79
N LEU A 816 45.59 -5.82 10.67
CA LEU A 816 45.70 -7.26 10.50
C LEU A 816 44.56 -7.81 11.35
N THR A 817 43.66 -8.57 10.73
CA THR A 817 42.63 -9.32 11.45
C THR A 817 43.30 -10.48 12.18
N ASP A 818 42.64 -11.06 13.20
CA ASP A 818 43.15 -12.23 13.93
C ASP A 818 43.47 -13.44 12.99
N ASP A 819 42.98 -13.43 11.74
CA ASP A 819 43.21 -14.47 10.74
C ASP A 819 44.54 -14.31 9.98
N ASP A 820 45.06 -13.09 9.78
CA ASP A 820 46.39 -12.87 9.18
C ASP A 820 47.52 -13.39 10.10
N GLU A 821 47.29 -13.40 11.42
CA GLU A 821 48.20 -14.03 12.39
C GLU A 821 48.17 -15.56 12.30
N GLN A 822 47.01 -16.17 12.01
CA GLN A 822 46.91 -17.62 11.79
C GLN A 822 47.58 -18.06 10.49
N GLU A 823 47.43 -17.29 9.41
CA GLU A 823 48.07 -17.57 8.12
C GLU A 823 49.60 -17.45 8.24
N ALA A 824 50.10 -16.42 8.93
CA ALA A 824 51.53 -16.26 9.22
C ALA A 824 52.10 -17.37 10.15
N GLU A 825 51.35 -17.83 11.15
CA GLU A 825 51.74 -18.98 11.97
C GLU A 825 51.75 -20.30 11.17
N LEU A 826 50.83 -20.46 10.22
CA LEU A 826 50.76 -21.64 9.34
C LEU A 826 51.96 -21.70 8.39
N VAL A 827 52.27 -20.58 7.73
CA VAL A 827 53.42 -20.46 6.83
C VAL A 827 54.71 -20.75 7.59
N GLY A 828 54.88 -20.22 8.81
CA GLY A 828 56.06 -20.48 9.66
C GLY A 828 56.18 -21.94 10.13
N ALA A 829 55.06 -22.61 10.45
CA ALA A 829 55.06 -24.04 10.80
C ALA A 829 55.37 -24.95 9.59
N LEU A 830 54.94 -24.53 8.39
CA LEU A 830 55.19 -25.24 7.14
C LEU A 830 56.63 -25.05 6.63
N GLU A 831 57.19 -23.84 6.74
CA GLU A 831 58.63 -23.59 6.52
C GLU A 831 59.49 -24.53 7.39
N CYS A 832 59.06 -24.78 8.63
CA CYS A 832 59.75 -25.72 9.53
C CYS A 832 59.58 -27.20 9.15
N LEU A 833 58.46 -27.58 8.51
CA LEU A 833 58.23 -28.93 7.96
C LEU A 833 58.96 -29.15 6.63
N LEU A 834 59.08 -28.10 5.81
CA LEU A 834 59.85 -28.07 4.56
C LEU A 834 61.36 -28.18 4.81
N ASP A 835 61.87 -27.49 5.85
CA ASP A 835 63.25 -27.64 6.34
C ASP A 835 63.56 -29.04 6.90
N ASP A 836 62.54 -29.80 7.33
CA ASP A 836 62.67 -31.20 7.77
C ASP A 836 62.54 -32.19 6.57
N TRP A 837 62.04 -31.75 5.41
CA TRP A 837 61.83 -32.55 4.19
C TRP A 837 62.96 -32.39 3.15
N PHE A 838 63.55 -31.19 3.06
CA PHE A 838 64.75 -30.88 2.27
C PHE A 838 66.04 -30.99 3.10
#